data_AF-A0A818W6Y1-F1
#
_entry.id   AF-A0A818W6Y1-F1
#
_cell.length_a   1.000
_cell.length_b   1.000
_cell.length_c   1.000
_cell.angle_alpha   90.00
_cell.angle_beta   90.00
_cell.angle_gamma   90.00
#
_symmetry.space_group_name_H-M   'P 1'
#
loop_
_entity.id
_entity.type
_entity.pdbx_description
1 polymer ?
#
loop_
_entity_poly.entity_id
_entity_poly.type
_entity_poly.pdbx_seq_one_letter_code
_entity_poly.pdbx_strand_id
1 'polypeptide(L)'
;MIIHQWYPLLFPILPAFHLLFYVICSRLFSPCYIKSDNLFSWNYYRWWFLDRLWNNNIFWLKHILGTPLYNYYLRLCGARISLNTHIYTTIIDAPSLLEIDDGSWIANETYLNCLYFNDDNTFKLSPIIIGSNCSIGTRSVLFDGIDMQNNIMVQPMSSVTGFVGSETIVDGEEHQFLSSNISIMQIYKVCSVRQIPLLFSIAFCWTLWSIIGCFISLLLLKVIVGPCAAGEIYPIASRLYLQKTWLRQLIVSSFHHAWLLPTGYDYLYPYVLRWLGAHIEENVKLAQIDTFLLCPTNLLKLKTGATAFGGVLIVPTELTLSGHHHVDQIILGSHTNLANGCSILPGSCFEYETMIGNLTRVSRETNSKDGEVFIGVPARIMPFQMPVRSKVQDQIEVIPFWRTCLSHYVSKCLLLCIYSFGGLVGGSIIHTMLVCGLYRCRSYIRYQIIEQMIARMSQDHKQFICPFLGNTQWLIRLFRAYGALIGENTIILDISSITDYHLMTIEDDVRFNVRTQIQGHSFEQRIFKLAPVSIGNLCVLMSGSIVMAGCKLMGNNRLYPMTLIMKNDQLSLNTHWKGIPAQSCIVKPRLSRPTIIHDDLVKYQQGYETTNKLFLWNERIASIYTNVNELQFMNYGYADIDEYIDDHTGYYSRKLYEQVLANVTLTDQNVIEINCGRGAGAAWCVHSHASHSYIGIDPSQDVINLCQRLYSTIPRLSFVVANATKHLPFENESIDIIVCIETTHAFDEPVAITQFANEVVRVLRPNGYLLWCDFCYTNGSDTSTYDLIANDGLIIEEKINITRNVLHALDIQNKSRTDFIQRYIQPEEQEDFRLFAGLPGTQVYEDMSQGRSQYWRVIFRKKTTTDISVI
;
A
#
# COMPACT_ATOMS: atom_id res chain seq x y z
N MET A 1 47.48 -18.51 -17.36
CA MET A 1 48.00 -19.33 -16.25
C MET A 1 48.07 -18.53 -14.96
N ILE A 2 48.96 -17.52 -14.85
CA ILE A 2 49.22 -16.74 -13.61
C ILE A 2 47.93 -16.26 -12.88
N ILE A 3 46.95 -15.69 -13.58
CA ILE A 3 45.72 -15.13 -12.98
C ILE A 3 44.94 -16.15 -12.12
N HIS A 4 44.99 -17.45 -12.44
CA HIS A 4 44.23 -18.45 -11.68
C HIS A 4 44.79 -18.73 -10.27
N GLN A 5 46.08 -18.49 -10.01
CA GLN A 5 46.67 -18.68 -8.69
C GLN A 5 46.23 -17.61 -7.67
N TRP A 6 45.77 -16.45 -8.14
CA TRP A 6 45.34 -15.35 -7.28
C TRP A 6 43.86 -15.43 -6.86
N TYR A 7 43.05 -16.30 -7.45
CA TYR A 7 41.62 -16.40 -7.13
C TYR A 7 41.33 -16.60 -5.63
N PRO A 8 42.02 -17.52 -4.90
CA PRO A 8 41.82 -17.69 -3.46
C PRO A 8 42.26 -16.48 -2.63
N LEU A 9 43.22 -15.69 -3.11
CA LEU A 9 43.73 -14.47 -2.46
C LEU A 9 42.88 -13.23 -2.76
N LEU A 10 42.19 -13.22 -3.89
CA LEU A 10 41.25 -12.17 -4.29
C LEU A 10 39.87 -12.35 -3.66
N PHE A 11 39.46 -13.58 -3.35
CA PHE A 11 38.12 -13.87 -2.80
C PHE A 11 37.80 -13.11 -1.49
N PRO A 12 38.74 -12.91 -0.53
CA PRO A 12 38.50 -12.07 0.65
C PRO A 12 38.43 -10.56 0.34
N ILE A 13 39.09 -10.12 -0.73
CA ILE A 13 39.15 -8.70 -1.14
C ILE A 13 37.91 -8.32 -1.95
N LEU A 14 37.32 -9.28 -2.68
CA LEU A 14 36.15 -9.11 -3.52
C LEU A 14 34.93 -8.48 -2.81
N PRO A 15 34.48 -8.93 -1.61
CA PRO A 15 33.43 -8.24 -0.86
C PRO A 15 33.80 -6.79 -0.52
N ALA A 16 35.01 -6.54 -0.03
CA ALA A 16 35.46 -5.19 0.32
C ALA A 16 35.45 -4.26 -0.91
N PHE A 17 35.88 -4.75 -2.07
CA PHE A 17 35.80 -4.03 -3.34
C PHE A 17 34.35 -3.74 -3.75
N HIS A 18 33.46 -4.73 -3.72
CA HIS A 18 32.05 -4.56 -4.09
C HIS A 18 31.32 -3.55 -3.18
N LEU A 19 31.54 -3.64 -1.87
CA LEU A 19 30.97 -2.73 -0.88
C LEU A 19 31.51 -1.30 -1.04
N LEU A 20 32.84 -1.14 -1.17
CA LEU A 20 33.45 0.17 -1.38
C LEU A 20 33.05 0.80 -2.72
N PHE A 21 32.90 0.00 -3.78
CA PHE A 21 32.43 0.47 -5.08
C PHE A 21 31.01 1.03 -5.00
N TYR A 22 30.10 0.39 -4.27
CA TYR A 22 28.76 0.95 -4.02
C TYR A 22 28.84 2.28 -3.27
N VAL A 23 29.65 2.37 -2.21
CA VAL A 23 29.84 3.63 -1.45
C VAL A 23 30.35 4.76 -2.36
N ILE A 24 31.33 4.48 -3.22
CA ILE A 24 31.82 5.47 -4.19
C ILE A 24 30.71 5.87 -5.17
N CYS A 25 29.96 4.91 -5.71
CA CYS A 25 28.85 5.20 -6.61
C CYS A 25 27.72 5.98 -5.92
N SER A 26 27.36 5.69 -4.66
CA SER A 26 26.31 6.43 -3.97
C SER A 26 26.76 7.88 -3.70
N ARG A 27 28.01 8.10 -3.29
CA ARG A 27 28.53 9.47 -3.08
C ARG A 27 28.64 10.30 -4.37
N LEU A 28 28.76 9.66 -5.54
CA LEU A 28 28.82 10.35 -6.84
C LEU A 28 27.44 10.51 -7.52
N PHE A 29 26.55 9.53 -7.37
CA PHE A 29 25.33 9.43 -8.17
C PHE A 29 24.03 9.45 -7.37
N SER A 30 24.03 9.32 -6.03
CA SER A 30 22.76 9.17 -5.31
C SER A 30 21.85 10.38 -5.51
N PRO A 31 20.56 10.17 -5.79
CA PRO A 31 19.60 11.26 -5.77
C PRO A 31 19.42 11.76 -4.32
N CYS A 32 19.15 13.05 -4.19
CA CYS A 32 18.50 13.58 -2.99
C CYS A 32 17.01 13.16 -2.98
N TYR A 33 16.23 13.69 -2.05
CA TYR A 33 14.77 13.63 -2.11
C TYR A 33 14.25 14.07 -3.50
N ILE A 34 13.38 13.26 -4.12
CA ILE A 34 12.72 13.57 -5.39
C ILE A 34 11.20 13.63 -5.17
N LYS A 35 10.64 14.85 -5.26
CA LYS A 35 9.19 15.11 -5.06
C LYS A 35 8.31 14.55 -6.18
N SER A 36 8.81 14.64 -7.42
CA SER A 36 8.34 13.95 -8.64
C SER A 36 9.42 14.12 -9.73
N ASP A 37 9.68 13.10 -10.54
CA ASP A 37 10.44 13.19 -11.79
C ASP A 37 9.93 12.12 -12.78
N ASN A 38 10.13 12.31 -14.08
CA ASN A 38 9.60 11.42 -15.12
C ASN A 38 10.26 10.04 -15.08
N LEU A 39 9.50 8.99 -15.39
CA LEU A 39 10.09 7.68 -15.65
C LEU A 39 11.11 7.77 -16.80
N PHE A 40 12.22 7.04 -16.66
CA PHE A 40 13.37 7.08 -17.58
C PHE A 40 14.07 8.46 -17.69
N SER A 41 13.87 9.38 -16.73
CA SER A 41 14.75 10.54 -16.57
C SER A 41 16.20 10.15 -16.23
N TRP A 42 17.13 11.11 -16.28
CA TRP A 42 18.49 10.86 -15.79
C TRP A 42 18.53 10.52 -14.29
N ASN A 43 17.65 11.08 -13.46
CA ASN A 43 17.59 10.72 -12.04
C ASN A 43 16.96 9.34 -11.83
N TYR A 44 15.98 8.95 -12.65
CA TYR A 44 15.48 7.56 -12.68
C TYR A 44 16.62 6.58 -12.97
N TYR A 45 17.44 6.85 -14.00
CA TYR A 45 18.58 6.00 -14.33
C TYR A 45 19.69 6.00 -13.26
N ARG A 46 19.95 7.14 -12.60
CA ARG A 46 20.87 7.22 -11.45
C ARG A 46 20.38 6.37 -10.27
N TRP A 47 19.12 6.52 -9.88
CA TRP A 47 18.52 5.71 -8.83
C TRP A 47 18.51 4.22 -9.21
N TRP A 48 18.03 3.88 -10.41
CA TRP A 48 18.01 2.51 -10.92
C TRP A 48 19.39 1.87 -10.89
N PHE A 49 20.43 2.58 -11.36
CA PHE A 49 21.80 2.09 -11.33
C PHE A 49 22.26 1.77 -9.90
N LEU A 50 21.91 2.62 -8.93
CA LEU A 50 22.25 2.39 -7.53
C LEU A 50 21.41 1.29 -6.89
N ASP A 51 20.09 1.22 -7.10
CA ASP A 51 19.26 0.09 -6.67
C ASP A 51 19.81 -1.22 -7.24
N ARG A 52 20.17 -1.28 -8.54
CA ARG A 52 20.80 -2.46 -9.13
C ARG A 52 22.15 -2.79 -8.49
N LEU A 53 23.01 -1.81 -8.19
CA LEU A 53 24.27 -2.05 -7.47
C LEU A 53 24.08 -2.45 -6.00
N TRP A 54 23.05 -1.94 -5.32
CA TRP A 54 22.68 -2.35 -3.96
C TRP A 54 22.24 -3.81 -3.98
N ASN A 55 21.29 -4.13 -4.86
CA ASN A 55 20.77 -5.48 -5.09
C ASN A 55 21.87 -6.48 -5.41
N ASN A 56 22.88 -6.08 -6.19
CA ASN A 56 24.11 -6.84 -6.41
C ASN A 56 24.81 -7.18 -5.07
N ASN A 57 25.00 -6.20 -4.20
CA ASN A 57 25.77 -6.34 -2.96
C ASN A 57 25.06 -7.10 -1.82
N ILE A 58 23.74 -7.30 -1.88
CA ILE A 58 22.96 -7.94 -0.80
C ILE A 58 23.52 -9.32 -0.39
N PHE A 59 24.12 -10.07 -1.31
CA PHE A 59 24.82 -11.33 -0.99
C PHE A 59 25.86 -11.13 0.13
N TRP A 60 26.69 -10.09 0.03
CA TRP A 60 27.74 -9.78 1.01
C TRP A 60 27.17 -9.11 2.26
N LEU A 61 26.15 -8.26 2.13
CA LEU A 61 25.51 -7.56 3.25
C LEU A 61 24.86 -8.52 4.26
N LYS A 62 24.32 -9.66 3.79
CA LYS A 62 23.74 -10.71 4.65
C LYS A 62 24.69 -11.25 5.73
N HIS A 63 26.01 -11.14 5.55
CA HIS A 63 27.00 -11.61 6.51
C HIS A 63 27.33 -10.58 7.61
N ILE A 64 26.88 -9.33 7.48
CA ILE A 64 27.11 -8.25 8.48
C ILE A 64 25.81 -7.72 9.12
N LEU A 65 24.64 -8.25 8.72
CA LEU A 65 23.34 -7.90 9.30
C LEU A 65 23.31 -8.00 10.83
N GLY A 66 22.54 -7.11 11.45
CA GLY A 66 22.38 -7.00 12.91
C GLY A 66 23.59 -6.44 13.67
N THR A 67 24.71 -6.17 12.98
CA THR A 67 25.95 -5.67 13.60
C THR A 67 26.17 -4.17 13.36
N PRO A 68 26.88 -3.46 14.26
CA PRO A 68 27.24 -2.05 14.05
C PRO A 68 28.05 -1.80 12.76
N LEU A 69 28.75 -2.81 12.22
CA LEU A 69 29.49 -2.70 10.95
C LEU A 69 28.54 -2.45 9.77
N TYR A 70 27.31 -2.99 9.79
CA TYR A 70 26.30 -2.69 8.79
C TYR A 70 25.79 -1.25 8.90
N ASN A 71 25.61 -0.73 10.12
CA ASN A 71 25.23 0.66 10.36
C ASN A 71 26.34 1.62 9.89
N TYR A 72 27.61 1.30 10.15
CA TYR A 72 28.75 2.04 9.58
C TYR A 72 28.76 2.01 8.04
N TYR A 73 28.49 0.85 7.42
CA TYR A 73 28.39 0.75 5.97
C TYR A 73 27.23 1.60 5.41
N LEU A 74 26.06 1.59 6.04
CA LEU A 74 24.92 2.44 5.67
C LEU A 74 25.24 3.94 5.82
N ARG A 75 25.92 4.35 6.90
CA ARG A 75 26.45 5.71 7.07
C ARG A 75 27.41 6.11 5.95
N LEU A 76 28.29 5.20 5.52
CA LEU A 76 29.16 5.43 4.35
C LEU A 76 28.32 5.59 3.07
N CYS A 77 27.26 4.80 2.88
CA CYS A 77 26.33 4.94 1.76
C CYS A 77 25.56 6.26 1.76
N GLY A 78 25.36 6.89 2.93
CA GLY A 78 24.75 8.21 3.12
C GLY A 78 23.71 8.30 4.24
N ALA A 79 23.37 7.18 4.88
CA ALA A 79 22.30 7.09 5.88
C ALA A 79 22.64 7.79 7.22
N ARG A 80 21.62 8.26 7.95
CA ARG A 80 21.74 8.78 9.32
C ARG A 80 21.23 7.76 10.34
N ILE A 81 22.00 6.71 10.60
CA ILE A 81 21.57 5.57 11.44
C ILE A 81 22.41 5.54 12.72
N SER A 82 21.85 5.29 13.90
CA SER A 82 22.66 5.17 15.12
C SER A 82 23.53 3.90 15.15
N LEU A 83 24.48 3.82 16.08
CA LEU A 83 25.35 2.65 16.25
C LEU A 83 24.73 1.56 17.13
N ASN A 84 23.74 1.89 17.96
CA ASN A 84 23.02 0.92 18.80
C ASN A 84 21.74 0.39 18.12
N THR A 85 21.40 0.89 16.93
CA THR A 85 20.30 0.38 16.08
C THR A 85 20.59 -1.05 15.60
N HIS A 86 19.61 -1.95 15.59
CA HIS A 86 19.78 -3.33 15.09
C HIS A 86 18.96 -3.58 13.82
N ILE A 87 19.63 -3.65 12.66
CA ILE A 87 18.98 -3.77 11.34
C ILE A 87 19.24 -5.16 10.73
N TYR A 88 18.17 -5.93 10.52
CA TYR A 88 18.17 -7.28 9.96
C TYR A 88 17.63 -7.40 8.53
N THR A 89 17.28 -6.28 7.90
CA THR A 89 16.90 -6.26 6.48
C THR A 89 18.01 -5.70 5.57
N THR A 90 18.05 -6.26 4.36
CA THR A 90 18.81 -5.73 3.21
C THR A 90 17.90 -5.12 2.14
N ILE A 91 16.58 -5.11 2.37
CA ILE A 91 15.57 -4.56 1.46
C ILE A 91 15.53 -3.04 1.70
N ILE A 92 16.44 -2.32 1.04
CA ILE A 92 16.63 -0.85 1.13
C ILE A 92 16.98 -0.32 -0.28
N ASP A 93 16.25 0.67 -0.83
CA ASP A 93 16.45 1.16 -2.22
C ASP A 93 17.36 2.38 -2.32
N ALA A 94 17.11 3.35 -1.46
CA ALA A 94 17.90 4.57 -1.36
C ALA A 94 18.46 4.69 0.08
N PRO A 95 19.51 3.93 0.44
CA PRO A 95 20.14 4.02 1.76
C PRO A 95 20.54 5.44 2.18
N SER A 96 20.80 6.34 1.23
CA SER A 96 21.10 7.76 1.51
C SER A 96 19.89 8.61 1.92
N LEU A 97 18.68 8.03 1.96
CA LEU A 97 17.44 8.68 2.40
C LEU A 97 16.87 8.03 3.68
N LEU A 98 17.65 7.19 4.36
CA LEU A 98 17.27 6.46 5.56
C LEU A 98 17.87 7.12 6.81
N GLU A 99 17.02 7.52 7.74
CA GLU A 99 17.38 8.09 9.05
C GLU A 99 16.75 7.22 10.15
N ILE A 100 17.57 6.74 11.10
CA ILE A 100 17.13 5.86 12.19
C ILE A 100 17.91 6.20 13.47
N ASP A 101 17.18 6.57 14.52
CA ASP A 101 17.77 6.96 15.81
C ASP A 101 18.13 5.74 16.70
N ASP A 102 18.39 5.98 17.98
CA ASP A 102 19.05 5.04 18.87
C ASP A 102 18.14 3.96 19.44
N GLY A 103 18.71 2.79 19.75
CA GLY A 103 17.99 1.65 20.35
C GLY A 103 16.99 0.93 19.43
N SER A 104 16.69 1.46 18.24
CA SER A 104 15.65 0.92 17.35
C SER A 104 16.01 -0.41 16.68
N TRP A 105 15.00 -1.26 16.50
CA TRP A 105 15.07 -2.63 16.00
C TRP A 105 14.31 -2.78 14.68
N ILE A 106 14.94 -3.34 13.65
CA ILE A 106 14.31 -3.62 12.35
C ILE A 106 14.52 -5.09 11.98
N ALA A 107 13.44 -5.87 11.93
CA ALA A 107 13.49 -7.32 11.77
C ALA A 107 13.80 -7.80 10.33
N ASN A 108 13.90 -9.13 10.18
CA ASN A 108 14.09 -9.80 8.89
C ASN A 108 12.97 -9.48 7.89
N GLU A 109 13.33 -9.42 6.62
CA GLU A 109 12.40 -9.19 5.49
C GLU A 109 11.50 -7.94 5.62
N THR A 110 11.75 -7.04 6.58
CA THR A 110 11.14 -5.71 6.59
C THR A 110 11.54 -4.97 5.33
N TYR A 111 10.60 -4.31 4.66
CA TYR A 111 10.86 -3.59 3.43
C TYR A 111 10.99 -2.09 3.73
N LEU A 112 12.21 -1.52 3.66
CA LEU A 112 12.48 -0.09 3.90
C LEU A 112 12.63 0.66 2.57
N ASN A 113 11.58 1.37 2.15
CA ASN A 113 11.33 1.60 0.74
C ASN A 113 10.95 3.06 0.39
N CYS A 114 11.83 3.76 -0.32
CA CYS A 114 11.71 5.19 -0.63
C CYS A 114 10.94 5.52 -1.94
N LEU A 115 11.03 4.65 -2.95
CA LEU A 115 10.42 4.85 -4.27
C LEU A 115 8.90 4.58 -4.29
N TYR A 116 8.15 5.46 -4.96
CA TYR A 116 6.75 5.27 -5.36
C TYR A 116 6.51 5.69 -6.82
N PHE A 117 5.60 4.99 -7.51
CA PHE A 117 5.14 5.30 -8.87
C PHE A 117 3.82 6.06 -8.85
N ASN A 118 3.79 7.28 -9.38
CA ASN A 118 2.56 8.04 -9.60
C ASN A 118 1.80 7.54 -10.84
N ASP A 119 0.55 7.97 -10.96
CA ASP A 119 -0.41 7.56 -12.00
C ASP A 119 -0.21 8.36 -13.32
N ASP A 120 0.70 9.36 -13.30
CA ASP A 120 1.05 10.28 -14.39
C ASP A 120 2.38 9.91 -15.08
N ASN A 121 2.83 8.65 -14.93
CA ASN A 121 4.15 8.18 -15.39
C ASN A 121 5.37 8.94 -14.81
N THR A 122 5.20 9.55 -13.62
CA THR A 122 6.32 10.01 -12.78
C THR A 122 6.61 9.05 -11.63
N PHE A 123 7.80 9.18 -11.03
CA PHE A 123 8.17 8.53 -9.77
C PHE A 123 8.59 9.57 -8.73
N LYS A 124 8.53 9.20 -7.46
CA LYS A 124 9.10 9.98 -6.34
C LYS A 124 10.04 9.11 -5.50
N LEU A 125 10.98 9.75 -4.81
CA LEU A 125 11.86 9.14 -3.80
C LEU A 125 11.73 9.94 -2.51
N SER A 126 11.10 9.35 -1.50
CA SER A 126 10.80 9.98 -0.20
C SER A 126 11.59 9.28 0.92
N PRO A 127 12.10 9.99 1.94
CA PRO A 127 12.92 9.40 2.98
C PRO A 127 12.16 8.41 3.88
N ILE A 128 12.88 7.74 4.78
CA ILE A 128 12.28 7.01 5.90
C ILE A 128 13.02 7.45 7.15
N ILE A 129 12.28 8.05 8.09
CA ILE A 129 12.75 8.55 9.38
C ILE A 129 12.11 7.67 10.47
N ILE A 130 12.94 7.04 11.30
CA ILE A 130 12.51 6.15 12.39
C ILE A 130 13.16 6.63 13.69
N GLY A 131 12.35 7.12 14.62
CA GLY A 131 12.77 7.60 15.93
C GLY A 131 13.35 6.51 16.83
N SER A 132 13.71 6.92 18.05
CA SER A 132 14.41 6.09 19.04
C SER A 132 13.53 5.00 19.64
N ASN A 133 14.14 3.87 20.02
CA ASN A 133 13.53 2.70 20.65
C ASN A 133 12.35 2.07 19.87
N CYS A 134 12.26 2.30 18.56
CA CYS A 134 11.18 1.75 17.73
C CYS A 134 11.46 0.30 17.35
N SER A 135 10.46 -0.57 17.42
CA SER A 135 10.53 -1.97 17.00
C SER A 135 9.70 -2.21 15.75
N ILE A 136 10.32 -2.70 14.68
CA ILE A 136 9.65 -3.00 13.42
C ILE A 136 9.68 -4.51 13.15
N GLY A 137 8.49 -5.11 13.17
CA GLY A 137 8.25 -6.54 13.06
C GLY A 137 8.59 -7.13 11.69
N THR A 138 8.74 -8.46 11.67
CA THR A 138 9.18 -9.22 10.50
C THR A 138 8.21 -9.07 9.33
N ARG A 139 8.72 -8.91 8.10
CA ARG A 139 7.93 -8.67 6.87
C ARG A 139 7.06 -7.41 6.84
N SER A 140 7.18 -6.50 7.80
CA SER A 140 6.46 -5.22 7.74
C SER A 140 6.93 -4.38 6.55
N VAL A 141 6.03 -3.61 5.94
CA VAL A 141 6.36 -2.70 4.82
C VAL A 141 6.36 -1.27 5.33
N LEU A 142 7.49 -0.58 5.17
CA LEU A 142 7.67 0.83 5.55
C LEU A 142 7.92 1.68 4.31
N PHE A 143 7.11 2.72 4.10
CA PHE A 143 7.03 3.43 2.84
C PHE A 143 6.42 4.84 2.96
N ASP A 144 6.49 5.63 1.89
CA ASP A 144 5.96 6.99 1.80
C ASP A 144 6.51 8.03 2.78
N GLY A 145 7.80 8.34 2.71
CA GLY A 145 8.28 9.55 3.39
C GLY A 145 8.16 9.48 4.91
N ILE A 146 8.23 8.27 5.49
CA ILE A 146 7.86 8.01 6.89
C ILE A 146 8.51 9.00 7.84
N ASP A 147 7.71 9.48 8.78
CA ASP A 147 8.16 10.08 10.03
C ASP A 147 7.55 9.30 11.20
N MET A 148 8.28 8.30 11.70
CA MET A 148 7.95 7.56 12.91
C MET A 148 8.65 8.23 14.09
N GLN A 149 7.88 8.70 15.07
CA GLN A 149 8.39 9.23 16.32
C GLN A 149 8.92 8.12 17.27
N ASN A 150 9.15 8.41 18.55
CA ASN A 150 9.85 7.51 19.48
C ASN A 150 8.95 6.41 20.09
N ASN A 151 9.57 5.30 20.50
CA ASN A 151 8.95 4.19 21.24
C ASN A 151 7.79 3.47 20.50
N ILE A 152 7.80 3.43 19.16
CA ILE A 152 6.73 2.84 18.34
C ILE A 152 6.98 1.35 18.07
N MET A 153 5.96 0.51 18.19
CA MET A 153 6.04 -0.92 17.87
C MET A 153 5.12 -1.31 16.70
N VAL A 154 5.73 -1.69 15.58
CA VAL A 154 5.03 -2.18 14.38
C VAL A 154 5.02 -3.71 14.40
N GLN A 155 3.83 -4.31 14.47
CA GLN A 155 3.69 -5.78 14.52
C GLN A 155 4.08 -6.44 13.18
N PRO A 156 4.57 -7.70 13.18
CA PRO A 156 4.92 -8.42 11.95
C PRO A 156 3.80 -8.42 10.91
N MET A 157 4.17 -8.33 9.63
CA MET A 157 3.25 -8.19 8.48
C MET A 157 2.34 -6.94 8.47
N SER A 158 2.60 -5.92 9.29
CA SER A 158 1.88 -4.63 9.22
C SER A 158 2.45 -3.71 8.14
N SER A 159 1.71 -2.68 7.73
CA SER A 159 2.14 -1.72 6.71
C SER A 159 2.07 -0.28 7.25
N VAL A 160 3.17 0.47 7.17
CA VAL A 160 3.34 1.77 7.85
C VAL A 160 3.80 2.85 6.87
N THR A 161 3.25 4.04 7.02
CA THR A 161 3.22 5.08 5.98
C THR A 161 2.86 6.44 6.58
N GLY A 162 3.41 7.53 6.04
CA GLY A 162 3.19 8.88 6.57
C GLY A 162 3.78 9.10 7.98
N PHE A 163 3.09 9.88 8.81
CA PHE A 163 3.52 10.22 10.17
C PHE A 163 2.89 9.29 11.22
N VAL A 164 3.68 8.79 12.16
CA VAL A 164 3.22 7.97 13.29
C VAL A 164 3.69 8.57 14.62
N GLY A 165 2.75 8.84 15.53
CA GLY A 165 3.01 9.42 16.84
C GLY A 165 3.68 8.45 17.82
N SER A 166 4.36 9.02 18.82
CA SER A 166 5.11 8.27 19.83
C SER A 166 4.26 7.26 20.60
N GLU A 167 4.89 6.20 21.13
CA GLU A 167 4.28 5.19 22.02
C GLU A 167 3.12 4.37 21.39
N THR A 168 2.94 4.47 20.07
CA THR A 168 1.92 3.73 19.31
C THR A 168 2.32 2.26 19.09
N ILE A 169 1.35 1.35 19.19
CA ILE A 169 1.47 -0.03 18.69
C ILE A 169 0.67 -0.14 17.40
N VAL A 170 1.36 -0.22 16.26
CA VAL A 170 0.70 -0.40 14.96
C VAL A 170 0.51 -1.89 14.69
N ASP A 171 -0.73 -2.34 14.59
CA ASP A 171 -1.06 -3.72 14.22
C ASP A 171 -2.03 -3.79 13.01
N GLY A 172 -1.56 -4.39 11.92
CA GLY A 172 -2.33 -4.52 10.67
C GLY A 172 -2.17 -3.31 9.74
N GLU A 173 -3.29 -2.74 9.28
CA GLU A 173 -3.33 -1.60 8.36
C GLU A 173 -3.91 -0.33 9.01
N GLU A 174 -3.13 0.37 9.83
CA GLU A 174 -3.46 1.74 10.23
C GLU A 174 -3.03 2.75 9.13
N HIS A 175 -4.01 3.08 8.29
CA HIS A 175 -4.25 4.27 7.44
C HIS A 175 -3.11 5.04 6.70
N GLN A 176 -3.44 5.34 5.41
CA GLN A 176 -2.89 6.35 4.47
C GLN A 176 -1.52 6.11 3.80
N PHE A 177 -1.57 5.56 2.57
CA PHE A 177 -0.49 4.90 1.80
C PHE A 177 0.18 5.69 0.64
N LEU A 178 1.51 5.55 0.42
CA LEU A 178 2.15 5.54 -0.94
C LEU A 178 3.46 4.68 -1.10
N SER A 179 3.39 3.41 -1.57
CA SER A 179 4.52 2.40 -1.57
C SER A 179 5.28 2.05 -2.92
N SER A 180 6.32 1.17 -3.01
CA SER A 180 7.41 0.62 -2.11
C SER A 180 8.04 -0.72 -2.68
N ASN A 181 9.31 -1.09 -2.38
CA ASN A 181 10.34 -1.89 -3.16
C ASN A 181 11.03 -3.08 -2.34
N ILE A 182 12.19 -3.83 -2.54
CA ILE A 182 13.51 -3.94 -3.28
C ILE A 182 13.99 -5.44 -3.44
N SER A 183 14.79 -5.87 -4.48
CA SER A 183 15.59 -7.16 -4.60
C SER A 183 16.32 -7.35 -5.99
N ILE A 184 17.36 -8.19 -6.31
CA ILE A 184 18.55 -8.87 -5.65
C ILE A 184 19.50 -9.54 -6.74
N MET A 185 20.85 -9.57 -6.59
CA MET A 185 21.95 -10.44 -7.17
C MET A 185 22.90 -10.05 -8.37
N GLN A 186 23.97 -10.88 -8.64
CA GLN A 186 25.37 -10.45 -8.94
C GLN A 186 26.15 -11.09 -10.16
N ILE A 187 27.43 -10.71 -10.36
CA ILE A 187 28.23 -10.68 -11.63
C ILE A 187 29.30 -11.81 -11.77
N TYR A 188 29.61 -12.24 -13.02
CA TYR A 188 30.83 -13.01 -13.37
C TYR A 188 31.57 -12.49 -14.63
N LYS A 189 32.83 -12.92 -14.84
CA LYS A 189 33.75 -12.43 -15.89
C LYS A 189 34.03 -13.49 -16.97
N VAL A 190 34.28 -13.06 -18.21
CA VAL A 190 34.36 -13.92 -19.42
C VAL A 190 35.54 -14.90 -19.39
N CYS A 191 35.24 -16.19 -19.61
CA CYS A 191 36.20 -17.25 -19.92
C CYS A 191 36.23 -17.54 -21.44
N SER A 192 37.24 -18.30 -21.90
CA SER A 192 37.40 -18.67 -23.31
C SER A 192 37.42 -20.19 -23.55
N VAL A 193 37.07 -20.57 -24.78
CA VAL A 193 36.55 -21.90 -25.19
C VAL A 193 37.44 -23.13 -24.86
N ARG A 194 38.71 -22.96 -24.49
CA ARG A 194 39.66 -24.08 -24.26
C ARG A 194 39.54 -24.81 -22.92
N GLN A 195 38.60 -24.49 -22.02
CA GLN A 195 38.60 -24.96 -20.63
C GLN A 195 37.49 -25.97 -20.24
N ILE A 196 36.72 -26.54 -21.19
CA ILE A 196 35.53 -27.36 -20.88
C ILE A 196 35.76 -28.47 -19.81
N PRO A 197 36.80 -29.33 -19.86
CA PRO A 197 37.00 -30.35 -18.84
C PRO A 197 37.29 -29.78 -17.44
N LEU A 198 38.06 -28.69 -17.37
CA LEU A 198 38.38 -27.99 -16.12
C LEU A 198 37.12 -27.42 -15.46
N LEU A 199 36.14 -26.99 -16.25
CA LEU A 199 34.88 -26.44 -15.75
C LEU A 199 33.98 -27.52 -15.12
N PHE A 200 33.98 -28.75 -15.65
CA PHE A 200 33.36 -29.89 -14.97
C PHE A 200 34.06 -30.21 -13.64
N SER A 201 35.39 -30.18 -13.59
CA SER A 201 36.13 -30.37 -12.33
C SER A 201 35.85 -29.25 -11.31
N ILE A 202 35.78 -27.99 -11.74
CA ILE A 202 35.40 -26.85 -10.88
C ILE A 202 33.95 -27.02 -10.37
N ALA A 203 33.01 -27.39 -11.24
CA ALA A 203 31.62 -27.65 -10.86
C ALA A 203 31.51 -28.75 -9.79
N PHE A 204 32.25 -29.85 -9.96
CA PHE A 204 32.30 -30.95 -9.01
C PHE A 204 32.90 -30.52 -7.67
N CYS A 205 34.08 -29.86 -7.69
CA CYS A 205 34.73 -29.37 -6.47
C CYS A 205 33.88 -28.31 -5.73
N TRP A 206 33.19 -27.43 -6.46
CA TRP A 206 32.28 -26.43 -5.88
C TRP A 206 31.02 -27.07 -5.28
N THR A 207 30.48 -28.11 -5.94
CA THR A 207 29.35 -28.89 -5.40
C THR A 207 29.77 -29.60 -4.12
N LEU A 208 30.93 -30.27 -4.11
CA LEU A 208 31.49 -30.93 -2.92
C LEU A 208 31.76 -29.93 -1.78
N TRP A 209 32.33 -28.76 -2.09
CA TRP A 209 32.52 -27.68 -1.13
C TRP A 209 31.19 -27.15 -0.56
N SER A 210 30.15 -27.04 -1.40
CA SER A 210 28.81 -26.61 -0.97
C SER A 210 28.18 -27.61 -0.01
N ILE A 211 28.28 -28.92 -0.32
CA ILE A 211 27.83 -30.03 0.53
C ILE A 211 28.55 -29.99 1.88
N ILE A 212 29.88 -29.89 1.87
CA ILE A 212 30.71 -29.79 3.09
C ILE A 212 30.35 -28.54 3.90
N GLY A 213 30.25 -27.38 3.25
CA GLY A 213 29.92 -26.10 3.90
C GLY A 213 28.57 -26.13 4.59
N CYS A 214 27.54 -26.70 3.97
CA CYS A 214 26.22 -26.80 4.62
C CYS A 214 26.16 -27.91 5.66
N PHE A 215 26.91 -29.01 5.53
CA PHE A 215 27.07 -29.98 6.62
C PHE A 215 27.73 -29.32 7.85
N ILE A 216 28.76 -28.49 7.64
CA ILE A 216 29.37 -27.65 8.68
C ILE A 216 28.33 -26.69 9.26
N SER A 217 27.55 -25.96 8.45
CA SER A 217 26.49 -25.07 8.96
C SER A 217 25.46 -25.82 9.84
N LEU A 218 25.01 -27.01 9.42
CA LEU A 218 24.08 -27.83 10.20
C LEU A 218 24.72 -28.32 11.51
N LEU A 219 26.01 -28.68 11.49
CA LEU A 219 26.77 -29.05 12.69
C LEU A 219 26.96 -27.86 13.64
N LEU A 220 27.23 -26.65 13.12
CA LEU A 220 27.32 -25.42 13.92
C LEU A 220 25.98 -25.04 14.56
N LEU A 221 24.86 -25.19 13.84
CA LEU A 221 23.52 -25.04 14.40
C LEU A 221 23.25 -26.05 15.53
N LYS A 222 23.65 -27.32 15.34
CA LYS A 222 23.42 -28.38 16.32
C LYS A 222 24.30 -28.25 17.57
N VAL A 223 25.56 -27.89 17.42
CA VAL A 223 26.59 -27.94 18.49
C VAL A 223 26.87 -26.58 19.12
N ILE A 224 26.94 -25.50 18.35
CA ILE A 224 27.31 -24.17 18.88
C ILE A 224 26.07 -23.33 19.21
N VAL A 225 25.06 -23.30 18.34
CA VAL A 225 23.80 -22.61 18.64
C VAL A 225 22.96 -23.42 19.63
N GLY A 226 22.75 -24.71 19.33
CA GLY A 226 22.08 -25.67 20.19
C GLY A 226 20.56 -25.42 20.35
N PRO A 227 19.90 -26.19 21.23
CA PRO A 227 18.47 -26.05 21.50
C PRO A 227 18.14 -24.80 22.33
N CYS A 228 16.88 -24.39 22.31
CA CYS A 228 16.29 -23.37 23.21
C CYS A 228 15.16 -23.99 24.03
N ALA A 229 14.82 -23.42 25.19
CA ALA A 229 13.61 -23.79 25.93
C ALA A 229 12.36 -23.14 25.29
N ALA A 230 11.18 -23.72 25.56
CA ALA A 230 9.91 -23.08 25.26
C ALA A 230 9.60 -22.05 26.36
N GLY A 231 9.07 -20.88 25.99
CA GLY A 231 8.93 -19.73 26.88
C GLY A 231 10.27 -19.08 27.29
N GLU A 232 11.36 -19.33 26.56
CA GLU A 232 12.66 -18.71 26.86
C GLU A 232 12.63 -17.23 26.48
N ILE A 233 12.95 -16.35 27.44
CA ILE A 233 12.98 -14.90 27.26
C ILE A 233 14.41 -14.39 27.52
N TYR A 234 14.97 -13.59 26.60
CA TYR A 234 16.28 -12.98 26.77
C TYR A 234 16.36 -11.54 26.20
N PRO A 235 17.12 -10.62 26.83
CA PRO A 235 17.28 -9.25 26.31
C PRO A 235 17.99 -9.20 24.95
N ILE A 236 17.72 -8.14 24.18
CA ILE A 236 18.56 -7.69 23.06
C ILE A 236 20.03 -7.58 23.51
N ALA A 237 20.97 -7.83 22.59
CA ALA A 237 22.43 -7.78 22.81
C ALA A 237 23.01 -8.74 23.89
N SER A 238 22.17 -9.54 24.57
CA SER A 238 22.63 -10.54 25.55
C SER A 238 23.47 -11.66 24.90
N ARG A 239 24.26 -12.38 25.69
CA ARG A 239 25.04 -13.53 25.21
C ARG A 239 24.14 -14.63 24.62
N LEU A 240 22.95 -14.85 25.20
CA LEU A 240 21.96 -15.79 24.67
C LEU A 240 21.45 -15.30 23.31
N TYR A 241 21.01 -14.06 23.20
CA TYR A 241 20.62 -13.44 21.92
C TYR A 241 21.70 -13.58 20.82
N LEU A 242 22.96 -13.29 21.14
CA LEU A 242 24.07 -13.42 20.19
C LEU A 242 24.26 -14.86 19.71
N GLN A 243 24.10 -15.84 20.59
CA GLN A 243 24.25 -17.27 20.28
C GLN A 243 23.02 -17.87 19.57
N LYS A 244 21.81 -17.58 20.08
CA LYS A 244 20.55 -18.23 19.67
C LYS A 244 19.90 -17.58 18.45
N THR A 245 20.06 -16.26 18.30
CA THR A 245 19.37 -15.44 17.29
C THR A 245 20.34 -14.95 16.23
N TRP A 246 21.35 -14.14 16.60
CA TRP A 246 22.27 -13.54 15.62
C TRP A 246 23.20 -14.58 14.95
N LEU A 247 23.88 -15.43 15.73
CA LEU A 247 24.73 -16.48 15.15
C LEU A 247 23.92 -17.51 14.34
N ARG A 248 22.69 -17.82 14.77
CA ARG A 248 21.75 -18.63 13.97
C ARG A 248 21.43 -17.96 12.63
N GLN A 249 21.03 -16.69 12.65
CA GLN A 249 20.78 -15.89 11.45
C GLN A 249 21.98 -15.91 10.50
N LEU A 250 23.21 -15.74 11.01
CA LEU A 250 24.45 -15.74 10.23
C LEU A 250 24.76 -17.10 9.60
N ILE A 251 24.57 -18.20 10.33
CA ILE A 251 24.79 -19.56 9.81
C ILE A 251 23.73 -19.92 8.75
N VAL A 252 22.47 -19.53 8.97
CA VAL A 252 21.36 -19.80 8.02
C VAL A 252 21.41 -18.88 6.79
N SER A 253 21.81 -17.61 6.93
CA SER A 253 22.05 -16.74 5.76
C SER A 253 23.22 -17.25 4.90
N SER A 254 24.14 -18.00 5.50
CA SER A 254 25.23 -18.71 4.83
C SER A 254 24.85 -20.12 4.33
N PHE A 255 23.64 -20.63 4.62
CA PHE A 255 23.18 -21.98 4.24
C PHE A 255 22.67 -21.99 2.80
N HIS A 256 23.50 -22.49 1.88
CA HIS A 256 23.24 -22.46 0.44
C HIS A 256 22.34 -23.62 -0.02
N HIS A 257 21.06 -23.59 0.38
CA HIS A 257 20.07 -24.64 0.08
C HIS A 257 19.99 -25.00 -1.42
N ALA A 258 20.19 -24.03 -2.31
CA ALA A 258 20.10 -24.19 -3.77
C ALA A 258 21.18 -25.09 -4.42
N TRP A 259 22.16 -25.58 -3.64
CA TRP A 259 23.32 -26.33 -4.14
C TRP A 259 23.56 -27.68 -3.47
N LEU A 260 22.79 -28.05 -2.43
CA LEU A 260 22.95 -29.38 -1.81
C LEU A 260 22.22 -30.46 -2.59
N LEU A 261 20.94 -30.23 -2.84
CA LEU A 261 20.00 -31.06 -3.59
C LEU A 261 18.78 -30.19 -3.96
N PRO A 262 18.01 -30.54 -4.99
CA PRO A 262 17.24 -29.54 -5.72
C PRO A 262 15.73 -29.79 -5.70
N THR A 263 15.02 -28.88 -5.05
CA THR A 263 13.65 -28.43 -5.33
C THR A 263 12.71 -29.43 -6.01
N GLY A 264 12.16 -30.33 -5.20
CA GLY A 264 11.12 -31.29 -5.60
C GLY A 264 10.28 -31.79 -4.43
N TYR A 265 9.80 -30.87 -3.56
CA TYR A 265 9.16 -31.18 -2.26
C TYR A 265 10.05 -32.11 -1.42
N ASP A 266 11.21 -31.59 -1.03
CA ASP A 266 12.41 -32.40 -0.88
C ASP A 266 12.39 -33.34 0.33
N TYR A 267 12.34 -34.64 0.03
CA TYR A 267 12.40 -35.76 0.97
C TYR A 267 13.48 -35.63 2.06
N LEU A 268 14.58 -34.94 1.77
CA LEU A 268 15.70 -34.76 2.69
C LEU A 268 15.39 -33.78 3.85
N TYR A 269 14.56 -32.76 3.63
CA TYR A 269 14.34 -31.69 4.63
C TYR A 269 13.73 -32.21 5.94
N PRO A 270 12.72 -33.10 5.94
CA PRO A 270 12.25 -33.77 7.16
C PRO A 270 13.33 -34.53 7.95
N TYR A 271 14.30 -35.16 7.29
CA TYR A 271 15.39 -35.86 7.99
C TYR A 271 16.44 -34.91 8.58
N VAL A 272 16.78 -33.84 7.85
CA VAL A 272 17.71 -32.81 8.35
C VAL A 272 17.13 -32.09 9.57
N LEU A 273 15.86 -31.68 9.52
CA LEU A 273 15.20 -31.02 10.64
C LEU A 273 15.02 -31.98 11.84
N ARG A 274 14.68 -33.26 11.62
CA ARG A 274 14.69 -34.29 12.68
C ARG A 274 16.07 -34.46 13.32
N TRP A 275 17.14 -34.47 12.54
CA TRP A 275 18.51 -34.53 13.07
C TRP A 275 18.89 -33.27 13.89
N LEU A 276 18.29 -32.12 13.58
CA LEU A 276 18.38 -30.89 14.39
C LEU A 276 17.36 -30.82 15.55
N GLY A 277 16.65 -31.91 15.84
CA GLY A 277 15.76 -32.04 17.00
C GLY A 277 14.29 -31.68 16.77
N ALA A 278 13.87 -31.35 15.55
CA ALA A 278 12.45 -31.12 15.25
C ALA A 278 11.67 -32.44 15.31
N HIS A 279 10.46 -32.40 15.87
CA HIS A 279 9.55 -33.54 15.83
C HIS A 279 8.76 -33.49 14.51
N ILE A 280 8.98 -34.45 13.62
CA ILE A 280 8.34 -34.50 12.29
C ILE A 280 7.87 -35.92 12.06
N GLU A 281 6.59 -36.07 11.71
CA GLU A 281 5.96 -37.37 11.44
C GLU A 281 6.12 -37.76 9.95
N GLU A 282 5.18 -38.53 9.40
CA GLU A 282 5.23 -39.02 8.02
C GLU A 282 4.58 -38.06 7.01
N ASN A 283 4.95 -38.21 5.74
CA ASN A 283 4.33 -37.51 4.60
C ASN A 283 4.34 -35.95 4.66
N VAL A 284 5.13 -35.36 5.56
CA VAL A 284 5.32 -33.90 5.66
C VAL A 284 6.06 -33.36 4.44
N LYS A 285 5.54 -32.30 3.82
CA LYS A 285 6.06 -31.72 2.57
C LYS A 285 6.46 -30.26 2.75
N LEU A 286 7.74 -29.95 2.55
CA LEU A 286 8.30 -28.61 2.70
C LEU A 286 8.90 -28.15 1.37
N ALA A 287 8.52 -26.95 0.90
CA ALA A 287 9.09 -26.36 -0.31
C ALA A 287 10.43 -25.62 -0.06
N GLN A 288 10.66 -25.16 1.18
CA GLN A 288 11.86 -24.45 1.62
C GLN A 288 12.24 -24.91 3.03
N ILE A 289 13.54 -24.87 3.36
CA ILE A 289 14.08 -25.32 4.67
C ILE A 289 14.70 -24.17 5.49
N ASP A 290 15.21 -23.13 4.85
CA ASP A 290 15.90 -22.01 5.50
C ASP A 290 15.04 -21.32 6.56
N THR A 291 13.77 -21.06 6.29
CA THR A 291 12.83 -20.52 7.28
C THR A 291 12.70 -21.40 8.54
N PHE A 292 12.68 -22.73 8.39
CA PHE A 292 12.61 -23.68 9.51
C PHE A 292 13.92 -23.79 10.29
N LEU A 293 15.06 -23.39 9.70
CA LEU A 293 16.37 -23.32 10.37
C LEU A 293 16.55 -22.01 11.16
N LEU A 294 15.88 -20.92 10.76
CA LEU A 294 15.82 -19.67 11.52
C LEU A 294 15.09 -19.86 12.85
N CYS A 295 14.05 -20.69 12.90
CA CYS A 295 13.44 -21.11 14.16
C CYS A 295 14.39 -22.06 14.93
N PRO A 296 14.38 -22.06 16.28
CA PRO A 296 14.93 -23.15 17.07
C PRO A 296 14.22 -24.46 16.73
N THR A 297 14.91 -25.33 15.98
CA THR A 297 14.35 -26.55 15.40
C THR A 297 13.75 -27.50 16.42
N ASN A 298 14.29 -27.54 17.64
CA ASN A 298 13.78 -28.37 18.74
C ASN A 298 12.40 -27.92 19.28
N LEU A 299 11.92 -26.76 18.87
CA LEU A 299 10.60 -26.23 19.24
C LEU A 299 9.53 -26.48 18.15
N LEU A 300 9.93 -27.01 16.99
CA LEU A 300 9.04 -27.35 15.88
C LEU A 300 8.43 -28.76 16.06
N LYS A 301 7.10 -28.85 15.96
CA LYS A 301 6.34 -30.09 15.80
C LYS A 301 5.53 -30.04 14.49
N LEU A 302 5.78 -30.97 13.57
CA LEU A 302 5.08 -31.09 12.29
C LEU A 302 4.38 -32.46 12.21
N LYS A 303 3.07 -32.51 12.47
CA LYS A 303 2.29 -33.76 12.46
C LYS A 303 2.07 -34.29 11.02
N THR A 304 1.56 -35.52 10.91
CA THR A 304 1.50 -36.29 9.65
C THR A 304 0.80 -35.53 8.52
N GLY A 305 1.42 -35.53 7.34
CA GLY A 305 0.85 -34.95 6.12
C GLY A 305 0.79 -33.42 6.06
N ALA A 306 1.35 -32.72 7.06
CA ALA A 306 1.45 -31.26 7.06
C ALA A 306 2.27 -30.75 5.85
N THR A 307 1.88 -29.62 5.26
CA THR A 307 2.46 -29.11 4.01
C THR A 307 2.73 -27.61 4.09
N ALA A 308 3.87 -27.15 3.57
CA ALA A 308 4.26 -25.74 3.51
C ALA A 308 4.85 -25.38 2.13
N PHE A 309 4.29 -24.35 1.49
CA PHE A 309 4.71 -23.88 0.15
C PHE A 309 5.78 -22.78 0.20
N GLY A 310 6.01 -22.12 -0.93
CA GLY A 310 7.06 -21.12 -1.08
C GLY A 310 6.74 -19.83 -0.32
N GLY A 311 7.74 -19.30 0.36
CA GLY A 311 7.64 -18.03 1.09
C GLY A 311 6.88 -18.13 2.42
N VAL A 312 6.53 -19.32 2.91
CA VAL A 312 6.11 -19.48 4.33
C VAL A 312 7.24 -18.95 5.24
N LEU A 313 6.87 -18.23 6.31
CA LEU A 313 7.82 -17.76 7.32
C LEU A 313 7.46 -18.33 8.70
N ILE A 314 8.40 -19.05 9.30
CA ILE A 314 8.41 -19.29 10.74
C ILE A 314 9.19 -18.15 11.40
N VAL A 315 8.50 -17.31 12.18
CA VAL A 315 9.13 -16.19 12.88
C VAL A 315 9.89 -16.74 14.10
N PRO A 316 11.21 -16.50 14.22
CA PRO A 316 12.05 -17.24 15.15
C PRO A 316 11.93 -16.77 16.60
N THR A 317 11.55 -15.51 16.81
CA THR A 317 11.40 -14.83 18.10
C THR A 317 10.36 -13.73 17.96
N GLU A 318 9.54 -13.52 18.98
CA GLU A 318 8.69 -12.34 19.13
C GLU A 318 9.43 -11.29 19.99
N LEU A 319 9.38 -10.00 19.65
CA LEU A 319 10.03 -8.95 20.46
C LEU A 319 8.99 -8.22 21.31
N THR A 320 9.24 -8.09 22.61
CA THR A 320 8.41 -7.33 23.53
C THR A 320 8.79 -5.85 23.55
N LEU A 321 7.85 -4.98 23.94
CA LEU A 321 8.10 -3.55 24.23
C LEU A 321 9.25 -3.33 25.23
N SER A 322 9.49 -4.28 26.13
CA SER A 322 10.60 -4.24 27.09
C SER A 322 11.97 -4.59 26.50
N GLY A 323 12.12 -4.73 25.17
CA GLY A 323 13.39 -5.03 24.52
C GLY A 323 13.89 -6.47 24.74
N HIS A 324 12.97 -7.42 24.93
CA HIS A 324 13.29 -8.84 25.11
C HIS A 324 12.72 -9.69 23.97
N HIS A 325 13.48 -10.70 23.54
CA HIS A 325 13.01 -11.73 22.62
C HIS A 325 12.34 -12.85 23.42
N HIS A 326 11.13 -13.23 23.01
CA HIS A 326 10.39 -14.40 23.48
C HIS A 326 10.45 -15.53 22.43
N VAL A 327 10.70 -16.76 22.89
CA VAL A 327 10.83 -17.95 22.04
C VAL A 327 9.90 -19.05 22.54
N ASP A 328 9.21 -19.75 21.65
CA ASP A 328 8.20 -20.73 22.04
C ASP A 328 7.97 -21.83 20.99
N GLN A 329 7.25 -22.87 21.37
CA GLN A 329 6.84 -24.01 20.55
C GLN A 329 5.95 -23.57 19.38
N ILE A 330 6.14 -24.18 18.21
CA ILE A 330 5.21 -24.07 17.07
C ILE A 330 4.80 -25.48 16.65
N ILE A 331 3.48 -25.71 16.54
CA ILE A 331 2.88 -27.01 16.24
C ILE A 331 2.00 -26.91 15.00
N LEU A 332 2.38 -27.56 13.91
CA LEU A 332 1.50 -27.78 12.76
C LEU A 332 0.78 -29.11 12.92
N GLY A 333 -0.56 -29.07 12.89
CA GLY A 333 -1.41 -30.23 13.06
C GLY A 333 -1.43 -31.16 11.83
N SER A 334 -2.08 -32.31 11.98
CA SER A 334 -2.05 -33.33 10.92
C SER A 334 -2.81 -32.80 9.72
N HIS A 335 -2.21 -32.93 8.53
CA HIS A 335 -2.72 -32.36 7.28
C HIS A 335 -2.84 -30.81 7.25
N THR A 336 -2.31 -30.08 8.25
CA THR A 336 -2.23 -28.62 8.22
C THR A 336 -1.51 -28.12 6.96
N ASN A 337 -2.03 -27.08 6.31
CA ASN A 337 -1.58 -26.62 4.99
C ASN A 337 -1.27 -25.12 5.00
N LEU A 338 0.01 -24.74 4.84
CA LEU A 338 0.50 -23.35 4.89
C LEU A 338 0.74 -22.78 3.49
N ALA A 339 -0.05 -21.77 3.10
CA ALA A 339 0.01 -21.12 1.79
C ALA A 339 1.12 -20.06 1.67
N ASN A 340 1.22 -19.42 0.49
CA ASN A 340 2.36 -18.57 0.16
C ASN A 340 2.40 -17.29 1.01
N GLY A 341 3.58 -16.96 1.55
CA GLY A 341 3.81 -15.68 2.25
C GLY A 341 3.25 -15.58 3.67
N CYS A 342 2.53 -16.58 4.20
CA CYS A 342 2.03 -16.55 5.57
C CYS A 342 3.17 -16.51 6.61
N SER A 343 2.90 -15.94 7.79
CA SER A 343 3.86 -15.89 8.91
C SER A 343 3.30 -16.53 10.17
N ILE A 344 4.04 -17.48 10.73
CA ILE A 344 3.72 -18.23 11.94
C ILE A 344 4.55 -17.66 13.10
N LEU A 345 3.91 -17.08 14.11
CA LEU A 345 4.58 -16.53 15.30
C LEU A 345 4.83 -17.62 16.36
N PRO A 346 5.80 -17.43 17.28
CA PRO A 346 6.00 -18.33 18.42
C PRO A 346 4.72 -18.59 19.22
N GLY A 347 4.52 -19.83 19.67
CA GLY A 347 3.34 -20.25 20.45
C GLY A 347 2.15 -20.70 19.59
N SER A 348 2.23 -20.56 18.26
CA SER A 348 1.14 -20.98 17.36
C SER A 348 0.97 -22.51 17.33
N CYS A 349 -0.25 -22.99 17.55
CA CYS A 349 -0.59 -24.41 17.55
C CYS A 349 -1.84 -24.67 16.68
N PHE A 350 -1.76 -25.65 15.77
CA PHE A 350 -2.84 -26.00 14.84
C PHE A 350 -3.28 -27.47 14.98
N GLU A 351 -4.56 -27.72 14.69
CA GLU A 351 -5.19 -29.05 14.75
C GLU A 351 -5.43 -29.67 13.36
N TYR A 352 -6.45 -30.50 13.17
CA TYR A 352 -6.58 -31.37 12.01
C TYR A 352 -7.04 -30.61 10.75
N GLU A 353 -6.42 -30.87 9.59
CA GLU A 353 -6.79 -30.27 8.28
C GLU A 353 -6.90 -28.73 8.25
N THR A 354 -6.35 -28.00 9.23
CA THR A 354 -6.33 -26.52 9.26
C THR A 354 -5.59 -25.94 8.06
N MET A 355 -6.16 -24.95 7.38
CA MET A 355 -5.51 -24.26 6.25
C MET A 355 -5.22 -22.79 6.57
N ILE A 356 -3.96 -22.38 6.42
CA ILE A 356 -3.54 -20.99 6.58
C ILE A 356 -3.36 -20.36 5.19
N GLY A 357 -4.12 -19.30 4.92
CA GLY A 357 -4.19 -18.62 3.64
C GLY A 357 -2.94 -17.83 3.25
N ASN A 358 -2.91 -17.33 2.01
CA ASN A 358 -1.82 -16.48 1.54
C ASN A 358 -1.69 -15.23 2.45
N LEU A 359 -0.47 -14.74 2.65
CA LEU A 359 -0.14 -13.56 3.47
C LEU A 359 -0.75 -13.52 4.89
N THR A 360 -1.18 -14.65 5.43
CA THR A 360 -1.93 -14.70 6.70
C THR A 360 -0.97 -14.74 7.90
N ARG A 361 -1.27 -13.98 8.96
CA ARG A 361 -0.46 -13.93 10.19
C ARG A 361 -1.20 -14.58 11.36
N VAL A 362 -0.59 -15.60 11.93
CA VAL A 362 -1.13 -16.41 13.03
C VAL A 362 -0.22 -16.36 14.26
N SER A 363 -0.83 -16.37 15.44
CA SER A 363 -0.18 -16.18 16.75
C SER A 363 -0.63 -17.24 17.76
N ARG A 364 -0.05 -17.20 18.97
CA ARG A 364 -0.51 -17.97 20.14
C ARG A 364 -2.00 -17.78 20.50
N GLU A 365 -2.62 -16.70 20.03
CA GLU A 365 -4.03 -16.37 20.26
C GLU A 365 -4.95 -16.98 19.17
N THR A 366 -4.37 -17.42 18.05
CA THR A 366 -5.07 -18.03 16.93
C THR A 366 -5.42 -19.50 17.24
N ASN A 367 -6.39 -19.71 18.12
CA ASN A 367 -6.94 -21.04 18.40
C ASN A 367 -7.65 -21.60 17.16
N SER A 368 -7.16 -22.73 16.64
CA SER A 368 -7.79 -23.46 15.53
C SER A 368 -8.63 -24.64 16.01
N LYS A 369 -9.66 -24.98 15.23
CA LYS A 369 -10.35 -26.29 15.26
C LYS A 369 -10.13 -27.03 13.95
N ASP A 370 -10.58 -28.28 13.93
CA ASP A 370 -10.46 -29.16 12.77
C ASP A 370 -11.18 -28.59 11.54
N GLY A 371 -10.48 -28.58 10.39
CA GLY A 371 -11.00 -28.13 9.09
C GLY A 371 -11.19 -26.61 8.92
N GLU A 372 -10.77 -25.78 9.89
CA GLU A 372 -10.88 -24.33 9.80
C GLU A 372 -9.86 -23.73 8.78
N VAL A 373 -10.30 -22.68 8.07
CA VAL A 373 -9.50 -21.95 7.10
C VAL A 373 -9.29 -20.52 7.59
N PHE A 374 -8.04 -20.12 7.79
CA PHE A 374 -7.66 -18.80 8.29
C PHE A 374 -7.17 -17.88 7.16
N ILE A 375 -7.55 -16.61 7.20
CA ILE A 375 -7.07 -15.57 6.29
C ILE A 375 -6.85 -14.23 7.02
N GLY A 376 -5.82 -13.48 6.62
CA GLY A 376 -5.64 -12.07 7.03
C GLY A 376 -4.60 -11.78 8.09
N VAL A 377 -4.52 -10.49 8.46
CA VAL A 377 -3.62 -9.93 9.48
C VAL A 377 -4.43 -8.94 10.34
N PRO A 378 -4.75 -9.25 11.61
CA PRO A 378 -4.65 -10.56 12.24
C PRO A 378 -5.55 -11.61 11.54
N ALA A 379 -5.18 -12.89 11.65
CA ALA A 379 -5.93 -13.98 11.02
C ALA A 379 -7.38 -14.09 11.54
N ARG A 380 -8.31 -14.32 10.61
CA ARG A 380 -9.74 -14.55 10.87
C ARG A 380 -10.18 -15.85 10.19
N ILE A 381 -11.17 -16.53 10.78
CA ILE A 381 -11.76 -17.75 10.20
C ILE A 381 -12.66 -17.37 9.02
N MET A 382 -12.50 -18.06 7.89
CA MET A 382 -13.41 -17.97 6.74
C MET A 382 -14.80 -18.52 7.10
N PRO A 383 -15.90 -17.92 6.60
CA PRO A 383 -17.25 -18.45 6.79
C PRO A 383 -17.52 -19.77 6.03
N PHE A 384 -16.55 -20.28 5.28
CA PHE A 384 -16.60 -21.56 4.58
C PHE A 384 -15.58 -22.54 5.19
N GLN A 385 -16.07 -23.60 5.84
CA GLN A 385 -15.26 -24.75 6.23
C GLN A 385 -14.92 -25.61 5.01
N MET A 386 -13.76 -26.26 4.99
CA MET A 386 -13.48 -27.24 3.94
C MET A 386 -14.43 -28.44 4.05
N PRO A 387 -15.01 -28.93 2.93
CA PRO A 387 -15.76 -30.17 2.95
C PRO A 387 -14.81 -31.32 3.29
N VAL A 388 -15.06 -31.98 4.43
CA VAL A 388 -14.25 -33.09 4.96
C VAL A 388 -14.02 -34.14 3.87
N ARG A 389 -12.76 -34.56 3.72
CA ARG A 389 -12.27 -35.26 2.53
C ARG A 389 -13.03 -36.57 2.28
N SER A 390 -13.77 -36.65 1.16
CA SER A 390 -14.03 -37.96 0.54
C SER A 390 -12.69 -38.56 0.07
N LYS A 391 -12.58 -39.90 0.01
CA LYS A 391 -11.30 -40.61 -0.17
C LYS A 391 -10.70 -40.44 -1.59
N VAL A 392 -10.16 -39.27 -1.89
CA VAL A 392 -9.28 -39.06 -3.06
C VAL A 392 -7.89 -39.58 -2.72
N GLN A 393 -7.48 -40.61 -3.44
CA GLN A 393 -6.24 -41.35 -3.21
C GLN A 393 -5.02 -40.50 -3.64
N ASP A 394 -4.08 -40.24 -2.72
CA ASP A 394 -2.92 -39.35 -2.95
C ASP A 394 -1.84 -39.96 -3.91
N GLN A 395 -2.22 -40.31 -5.14
CA GLN A 395 -1.27 -40.71 -6.21
C GLN A 395 -0.68 -39.47 -6.90
N ILE A 396 0.31 -38.86 -6.25
CA ILE A 396 1.31 -38.02 -6.92
C ILE A 396 2.50 -38.92 -7.24
N GLU A 397 2.92 -39.01 -8.50
CA GLU A 397 4.09 -39.81 -8.88
C GLU A 397 5.35 -39.35 -8.15
N VAL A 398 5.89 -40.23 -7.31
CA VAL A 398 7.14 -40.01 -6.58
C VAL A 398 8.31 -40.18 -7.54
N ILE A 399 8.77 -39.07 -8.13
CA ILE A 399 9.97 -39.05 -8.97
C ILE A 399 11.17 -39.47 -8.10
N PRO A 400 11.89 -40.57 -8.45
CA PRO A 400 12.97 -41.08 -7.62
C PRO A 400 14.08 -40.03 -7.40
N PHE A 401 14.48 -39.87 -6.13
CA PHE A 401 15.50 -38.92 -5.66
C PHE A 401 16.69 -38.77 -6.62
N TRP A 402 17.30 -39.87 -7.06
CA TRP A 402 18.46 -39.87 -7.95
C TRP A 402 18.21 -39.20 -9.31
N ARG A 403 16.98 -39.27 -9.86
CA ARG A 403 16.60 -38.56 -11.10
C ARG A 403 16.54 -37.06 -10.87
N THR A 404 16.05 -36.65 -9.71
CA THR A 404 16.02 -35.25 -9.26
C THR A 404 17.43 -34.70 -9.04
N CYS A 405 18.37 -35.50 -8.50
CA CYS A 405 19.79 -35.15 -8.44
C CYS A 405 20.38 -34.95 -9.84
N LEU A 406 20.16 -35.94 -10.72
CA LEU A 406 20.75 -35.99 -12.05
C LEU A 406 20.26 -34.83 -12.94
N SER A 407 18.96 -34.49 -12.91
CA SER A 407 18.41 -33.39 -13.72
C SER A 407 19.00 -32.03 -13.33
N HIS A 408 19.29 -31.81 -12.05
CA HIS A 408 19.98 -30.60 -11.58
C HIS A 408 21.47 -30.61 -11.94
N TYR A 409 22.18 -31.73 -11.73
CA TYR A 409 23.60 -31.82 -12.12
C TYR A 409 23.78 -31.54 -13.62
N VAL A 410 22.94 -32.14 -14.47
CA VAL A 410 22.90 -31.85 -15.92
C VAL A 410 22.56 -30.38 -16.19
N SER A 411 21.57 -29.80 -15.51
CA SER A 411 21.21 -28.37 -15.64
C SER A 411 22.37 -27.44 -15.30
N LYS A 412 23.06 -27.67 -14.18
CA LYS A 412 24.21 -26.86 -13.73
C LYS A 412 25.43 -27.04 -14.63
N CYS A 413 25.71 -28.26 -15.11
CA CYS A 413 26.76 -28.48 -16.10
C CYS A 413 26.46 -27.78 -17.44
N LEU A 414 25.21 -27.85 -17.92
CA LEU A 414 24.78 -27.15 -19.13
C LEU A 414 24.91 -25.62 -18.96
N LEU A 415 24.46 -25.08 -17.83
CA LEU A 415 24.61 -23.67 -17.45
C LEU A 415 26.09 -23.24 -17.51
N LEU A 416 26.98 -23.94 -16.80
CA LEU A 416 28.40 -23.61 -16.76
C LEU A 416 29.07 -23.71 -18.14
N CYS A 417 28.69 -24.69 -18.97
CA CYS A 417 29.14 -24.77 -20.36
C CYS A 417 28.68 -23.57 -21.20
N ILE A 418 27.41 -23.16 -21.09
CA ILE A 418 26.86 -22.01 -21.83
C ILE A 418 27.61 -20.71 -21.49
N TYR A 419 27.78 -20.39 -20.20
CA TYR A 419 28.48 -19.18 -19.75
C TYR A 419 30.00 -19.20 -20.03
N SER A 420 30.58 -20.39 -20.17
CA SER A 420 32.01 -20.54 -20.50
C SER A 420 32.30 -20.50 -22.00
N PHE A 421 31.31 -20.82 -22.84
CA PHE A 421 31.43 -20.73 -24.29
C PHE A 421 31.10 -19.33 -24.81
N GLY A 422 29.99 -18.72 -24.34
CA GLY A 422 29.56 -17.39 -24.74
C GLY A 422 30.06 -16.23 -23.86
N GLY A 423 30.83 -16.52 -22.81
CA GLY A 423 31.10 -15.55 -21.74
C GLY A 423 29.82 -15.17 -20.97
N LEU A 424 29.88 -14.14 -20.11
CA LEU A 424 28.69 -13.68 -19.38
C LEU A 424 27.57 -13.26 -20.35
N VAL A 425 27.85 -12.35 -21.28
CA VAL A 425 26.81 -11.74 -22.16
C VAL A 425 26.29 -12.75 -23.19
N GLY A 426 27.18 -13.38 -23.97
CA GLY A 426 26.77 -14.37 -24.97
C GLY A 426 26.19 -15.64 -24.35
N GLY A 427 26.71 -16.08 -23.20
CA GLY A 427 26.15 -17.17 -22.42
C GLY A 427 24.76 -16.83 -21.89
N SER A 428 24.54 -15.61 -21.40
CA SER A 428 23.21 -15.15 -21.01
C SER A 428 22.22 -15.22 -22.17
N ILE A 429 22.60 -14.74 -23.37
CA ILE A 429 21.76 -14.76 -24.57
C ILE A 429 21.45 -16.20 -25.02
N ILE A 430 22.45 -17.09 -25.04
CA ILE A 430 22.24 -18.51 -25.39
C ILE A 430 21.32 -19.18 -24.36
N HIS A 431 21.50 -18.89 -23.08
CA HIS A 431 20.63 -19.39 -22.01
C HIS A 431 19.19 -18.86 -22.17
N THR A 432 19.02 -17.58 -22.52
CA THR A 432 17.72 -16.97 -22.84
C THR A 432 17.05 -17.73 -23.97
N MET A 433 17.72 -17.85 -25.12
CA MET A 433 17.15 -18.47 -26.31
C MET A 433 16.73 -19.92 -26.07
N LEU A 434 17.53 -20.68 -25.31
CA LEU A 434 17.22 -22.07 -24.99
C LEU A 434 16.03 -22.19 -24.01
N VAL A 435 15.96 -21.35 -22.97
CA VAL A 435 14.79 -21.32 -22.06
C VAL A 435 13.52 -20.86 -22.80
N CYS A 436 13.59 -19.83 -23.64
CA CYS A 436 12.49 -19.39 -24.50
C CYS A 436 12.01 -20.51 -25.44
N GLY A 437 12.93 -21.20 -26.10
CA GLY A 437 12.62 -22.30 -27.01
C GLY A 437 11.91 -23.45 -26.30
N LEU A 438 12.44 -23.88 -25.14
CA LEU A 438 11.82 -24.95 -24.36
C LEU A 438 10.43 -24.58 -23.80
N TYR A 439 10.22 -23.33 -23.35
CA TYR A 439 8.89 -22.86 -22.94
C TYR A 439 7.88 -22.91 -24.10
N ARG A 440 8.28 -22.48 -25.30
CA ARG A 440 7.43 -22.54 -26.51
C ARG A 440 7.12 -23.98 -26.94
N CYS A 441 8.05 -24.91 -26.72
CA CYS A 441 7.85 -26.33 -26.99
C CYS A 441 7.05 -27.07 -25.89
N ARG A 442 6.72 -26.44 -24.76
CA ARG A 442 6.08 -27.09 -23.60
C ARG A 442 4.81 -27.87 -23.97
N SER A 443 3.98 -27.34 -24.88
CA SER A 443 2.76 -27.98 -25.38
C SER A 443 2.97 -29.35 -26.06
N TYR A 444 4.20 -29.70 -26.44
CA TYR A 444 4.55 -30.94 -27.13
C TYR A 444 5.36 -31.93 -26.26
N ILE A 445 5.83 -31.53 -25.08
CA ILE A 445 6.79 -32.30 -24.29
C ILE A 445 6.11 -33.00 -23.10
N ARG A 446 5.74 -34.26 -23.28
CA ARG A 446 5.11 -35.11 -22.23
C ARG A 446 6.07 -35.63 -21.14
N TYR A 447 7.34 -35.25 -21.15
CA TYR A 447 8.36 -35.81 -20.25
C TYR A 447 8.61 -34.92 -19.03
N GLN A 448 8.16 -35.35 -17.85
CA GLN A 448 8.34 -34.68 -16.54
C GLN A 448 9.80 -34.22 -16.26
N ILE A 449 10.79 -35.00 -16.69
CA ILE A 449 12.22 -34.66 -16.52
C ILE A 449 12.58 -33.38 -17.27
N ILE A 450 12.01 -33.16 -18.44
CA ILE A 450 12.25 -31.94 -19.24
C ILE A 450 11.48 -30.76 -18.63
N GLU A 451 10.28 -30.94 -18.11
CA GLU A 451 9.60 -29.88 -17.34
C GLU A 451 10.38 -29.45 -16.09
N GLN A 452 10.91 -30.41 -15.32
CA GLN A 452 11.82 -30.10 -14.21
C GLN A 452 13.05 -29.33 -14.67
N MET A 453 13.67 -29.74 -15.79
CA MET A 453 14.83 -29.06 -16.37
C MET A 453 14.47 -27.63 -16.82
N ILE A 454 13.31 -27.42 -17.45
CA ILE A 454 12.81 -26.08 -17.82
C ILE A 454 12.64 -25.21 -16.58
N ALA A 455 11.96 -25.70 -15.54
CA ALA A 455 11.75 -24.96 -14.30
C ALA A 455 13.08 -24.59 -13.62
N ARG A 456 14.07 -25.50 -13.63
CA ARG A 456 15.40 -25.30 -13.02
C ARG A 456 16.27 -24.34 -13.82
N MET A 457 16.35 -24.50 -15.14
CA MET A 457 17.04 -23.54 -16.01
C MET A 457 16.40 -22.16 -15.93
N SER A 458 15.08 -22.08 -15.80
CA SER A 458 14.37 -20.81 -15.55
C SER A 458 14.72 -20.21 -14.19
N GLN A 459 14.81 -21.02 -13.13
CA GLN A 459 15.22 -20.57 -11.79
C GLN A 459 16.68 -20.06 -11.79
N ASP A 460 17.59 -20.76 -12.48
CA ASP A 460 18.96 -20.29 -12.72
C ASP A 460 18.97 -19.00 -13.55
N HIS A 461 18.08 -18.87 -14.55
CA HIS A 461 17.91 -17.66 -15.36
C HIS A 461 17.47 -16.46 -14.51
N LYS A 462 16.54 -16.67 -13.56
CA LYS A 462 16.10 -15.65 -12.59
C LYS A 462 17.25 -15.20 -11.68
N GLN A 463 18.19 -16.08 -11.33
CA GLN A 463 19.30 -15.77 -10.40
C GLN A 463 20.49 -15.05 -11.07
N PHE A 464 20.88 -15.42 -12.29
CA PHE A 464 22.16 -14.96 -12.88
C PHE A 464 22.06 -13.78 -13.87
N ILE A 465 20.90 -13.55 -14.50
CA ILE A 465 20.75 -12.59 -15.62
C ILE A 465 19.78 -11.48 -15.27
N CYS A 466 18.65 -11.88 -14.69
CA CYS A 466 17.48 -11.03 -14.59
C CYS A 466 17.52 -9.95 -13.49
N PRO A 467 18.36 -10.01 -12.43
CA PRO A 467 18.55 -8.89 -11.52
C PRO A 467 18.93 -7.60 -12.26
N PHE A 468 19.76 -7.72 -13.30
CA PHE A 468 20.25 -6.61 -14.13
C PHE A 468 19.20 -6.08 -15.12
N LEU A 469 18.21 -6.89 -15.49
CA LEU A 469 17.16 -6.52 -16.46
C LEU A 469 15.91 -5.95 -15.80
N GLY A 470 15.70 -6.23 -14.51
CA GLY A 470 14.59 -5.67 -13.73
C GLY A 470 14.54 -4.15 -13.81
N ASN A 471 13.30 -3.64 -13.83
CA ASN A 471 12.96 -2.23 -14.00
C ASN A 471 13.27 -1.63 -15.40
N THR A 472 13.45 -2.47 -16.42
CA THR A 472 13.74 -2.06 -17.81
C THR A 472 12.86 -2.77 -18.85
N GLN A 473 12.69 -2.14 -20.03
CA GLN A 473 11.96 -2.73 -21.17
C GLN A 473 12.61 -4.00 -21.75
N TRP A 474 13.86 -4.32 -21.38
CA TRP A 474 14.51 -5.57 -21.79
C TRP A 474 13.94 -6.80 -21.07
N LEU A 475 13.48 -6.65 -19.81
CA LEU A 475 12.75 -7.72 -19.10
C LEU A 475 11.38 -7.97 -19.74
N ILE A 476 10.69 -6.93 -20.20
CA ILE A 476 9.40 -7.07 -20.90
C ILE A 476 9.58 -7.86 -22.20
N ARG A 477 10.60 -7.52 -22.99
CA ARG A 477 10.97 -8.27 -24.21
C ARG A 477 11.32 -9.73 -23.92
N LEU A 478 12.00 -10.02 -22.80
CA LEU A 478 12.28 -11.38 -22.34
C LEU A 478 11.00 -12.16 -22.00
N PHE A 479 10.05 -11.54 -21.29
CA PHE A 479 8.76 -12.17 -20.97
C PHE A 479 7.86 -12.40 -22.19
N ARG A 480 7.83 -11.47 -23.14
CA ARG A 480 7.19 -11.69 -24.46
C ARG A 480 7.84 -12.87 -25.20
N ALA A 481 9.16 -13.06 -25.06
CA ALA A 481 9.84 -14.22 -25.63
C ALA A 481 9.44 -15.56 -24.94
N TYR A 482 9.23 -15.56 -23.63
CA TYR A 482 8.66 -16.69 -22.86
C TYR A 482 7.17 -16.96 -23.13
N GLY A 483 6.46 -16.06 -23.83
CA GLY A 483 5.06 -16.24 -24.21
C GLY A 483 4.05 -15.60 -23.27
N ALA A 484 4.45 -14.68 -22.39
CA ALA A 484 3.51 -13.76 -21.75
C ALA A 484 3.06 -12.69 -22.75
N LEU A 485 1.78 -12.32 -22.71
CA LEU A 485 1.29 -11.14 -23.41
C LEU A 485 1.48 -9.96 -22.47
N ILE A 486 2.39 -9.04 -22.79
CA ILE A 486 2.69 -7.85 -21.99
C ILE A 486 2.76 -6.63 -22.90
N GLY A 487 1.98 -5.60 -22.61
CA GLY A 487 1.95 -4.33 -23.34
C GLY A 487 3.26 -3.54 -23.30
N GLU A 488 3.28 -2.43 -24.02
CA GLU A 488 4.39 -1.48 -24.05
C GLU A 488 4.42 -0.59 -22.79
N ASN A 489 5.59 0.01 -22.57
CA ASN A 489 5.93 0.84 -21.41
C ASN A 489 5.73 0.19 -20.02
N THR A 490 5.22 -1.04 -19.89
CA THR A 490 5.09 -1.78 -18.62
C THR A 490 6.43 -1.93 -17.91
N ILE A 491 6.44 -1.87 -16.57
CA ILE A 491 7.64 -1.89 -15.73
C ILE A 491 7.50 -2.96 -14.65
N ILE A 492 8.46 -3.87 -14.60
CA ILE A 492 8.53 -4.97 -13.62
C ILE A 492 9.88 -4.94 -12.91
N LEU A 493 9.91 -4.72 -11.60
CA LEU A 493 11.17 -4.52 -10.86
C LEU A 493 11.91 -5.83 -10.56
N ASP A 494 11.18 -6.94 -10.40
CA ASP A 494 11.71 -8.28 -10.08
C ASP A 494 11.10 -9.34 -11.01
N ILE A 495 11.95 -10.22 -11.55
CA ILE A 495 11.52 -11.36 -12.35
C ILE A 495 10.74 -12.41 -11.54
N SER A 496 10.89 -12.44 -10.20
CA SER A 496 10.12 -13.35 -9.34
C SER A 496 8.61 -13.14 -9.50
N SER A 497 8.18 -11.92 -9.85
CA SER A 497 6.78 -11.48 -9.89
C SER A 497 5.86 -12.21 -10.85
N ILE A 498 6.40 -12.98 -11.81
CA ILE A 498 5.58 -13.83 -12.69
C ILE A 498 6.09 -15.27 -12.62
N THR A 499 5.22 -16.21 -12.26
CA THR A 499 5.51 -17.66 -12.27
C THR A 499 5.12 -18.33 -13.58
N ASP A 500 3.95 -18.00 -14.13
CA ASP A 500 3.30 -18.79 -15.19
C ASP A 500 3.15 -18.03 -16.51
N TYR A 501 4.22 -17.44 -17.04
CA TYR A 501 4.23 -16.50 -18.19
C TYR A 501 3.12 -16.69 -19.24
N HIS A 502 2.97 -17.89 -19.80
CA HIS A 502 1.95 -18.30 -20.77
C HIS A 502 0.46 -18.14 -20.37
N LEU A 503 0.17 -17.82 -19.10
CA LEU A 503 -1.16 -17.59 -18.54
C LEU A 503 -1.39 -16.11 -18.20
N MET A 504 -0.42 -15.23 -18.48
CA MET A 504 -0.49 -13.81 -18.15
C MET A 504 -0.81 -12.98 -19.39
N THR A 505 -1.86 -12.17 -19.27
CA THR A 505 -2.12 -11.01 -20.13
C THR A 505 -1.97 -9.75 -19.28
N ILE A 506 -1.08 -8.87 -19.69
CA ILE A 506 -0.79 -7.59 -19.05
C ILE A 506 -0.82 -6.55 -20.17
N GLU A 507 -1.58 -5.47 -20.01
CA GLU A 507 -1.69 -4.44 -21.04
C GLU A 507 -0.57 -3.38 -20.91
N ASP A 508 -0.79 -2.17 -21.43
CA ASP A 508 0.20 -1.10 -21.47
C ASP A 508 0.32 -0.37 -20.12
N ASP A 509 1.48 0.25 -19.88
CA ASP A 509 1.74 1.13 -18.73
C ASP A 509 1.54 0.53 -17.32
N VAL A 510 1.52 -0.80 -17.18
CA VAL A 510 1.39 -1.48 -15.88
C VAL A 510 2.69 -1.37 -15.06
N ARG A 511 2.60 -1.29 -13.73
CA ARG A 511 3.73 -1.13 -12.80
C ARG A 511 3.70 -2.24 -11.74
N PHE A 512 4.79 -3.00 -11.61
CA PHE A 512 4.93 -4.06 -10.60
C PHE A 512 6.11 -3.77 -9.67
N ASN A 513 5.79 -3.38 -8.44
CA ASN A 513 6.79 -3.14 -7.41
C ASN A 513 7.27 -4.46 -6.76
N VAL A 514 8.28 -4.42 -5.90
CA VAL A 514 9.13 -5.59 -5.66
C VAL A 514 8.48 -6.66 -4.79
N ARG A 515 8.69 -7.93 -5.16
CA ARG A 515 7.98 -9.09 -4.59
C ARG A 515 6.44 -8.99 -4.69
N THR A 516 5.89 -8.15 -5.56
CA THR A 516 4.56 -8.41 -6.13
C THR A 516 4.59 -9.82 -6.73
N GLN A 517 3.53 -10.62 -6.60
CA GLN A 517 3.47 -11.98 -7.16
C GLN A 517 2.16 -12.21 -7.91
N ILE A 518 2.24 -12.39 -9.24
CA ILE A 518 1.17 -12.93 -10.07
C ILE A 518 1.37 -14.43 -10.23
N GLN A 519 0.39 -15.24 -9.84
CA GLN A 519 0.42 -16.69 -10.05
C GLN A 519 -0.79 -17.18 -10.84
N GLY A 520 -0.54 -17.83 -11.98
CA GLY A 520 -1.57 -18.48 -12.81
C GLY A 520 -2.01 -19.83 -12.25
N HIS A 521 -1.61 -20.15 -11.02
CA HIS A 521 -1.85 -21.41 -10.35
C HIS A 521 -2.40 -21.23 -8.92
N SER A 522 -3.02 -22.29 -8.42
CA SER A 522 -3.59 -22.42 -7.08
C SER A 522 -3.45 -23.88 -6.63
N PHE A 523 -3.18 -24.13 -5.36
CA PHE A 523 -3.04 -25.49 -4.82
C PHE A 523 -4.09 -25.74 -3.74
N GLU A 524 -5.15 -26.47 -4.10
CA GLU A 524 -6.37 -26.63 -3.30
C GLU A 524 -6.59 -28.13 -3.05
N GLN A 525 -6.76 -28.56 -1.80
CA GLN A 525 -7.05 -29.95 -1.44
C GLN A 525 -6.03 -30.99 -1.99
N ARG A 526 -4.78 -30.54 -2.20
CA ARG A 526 -3.66 -31.21 -2.88
C ARG A 526 -3.74 -31.32 -4.42
N ILE A 527 -4.65 -30.59 -5.06
CA ILE A 527 -4.79 -30.47 -6.52
C ILE A 527 -4.20 -29.13 -6.99
N PHE A 528 -3.29 -29.18 -7.97
CA PHE A 528 -2.74 -28.00 -8.64
C PHE A 528 -3.68 -27.57 -9.77
N LYS A 529 -4.32 -26.41 -9.64
CA LYS A 529 -5.30 -25.86 -10.60
C LYS A 529 -4.74 -24.60 -11.27
N LEU A 530 -4.74 -24.59 -12.60
CA LEU A 530 -4.33 -23.44 -13.43
C LEU A 530 -5.54 -22.59 -13.85
N ALA A 531 -5.35 -21.27 -13.92
CA ALA A 531 -6.28 -20.34 -14.58
C ALA A 531 -5.53 -19.06 -15.02
N PRO A 532 -5.86 -18.47 -16.18
CA PRO A 532 -5.21 -17.26 -16.68
C PRO A 532 -5.47 -16.04 -15.79
N VAL A 533 -4.61 -15.03 -15.86
CA VAL A 533 -4.76 -13.75 -15.17
C VAL A 533 -4.63 -12.62 -16.19
N SER A 534 -5.56 -11.66 -16.16
CA SER A 534 -5.52 -10.47 -17.02
C SER A 534 -5.42 -9.19 -16.20
N ILE A 535 -4.45 -8.33 -16.51
CA ILE A 535 -4.23 -7.04 -15.86
C ILE A 535 -4.29 -5.93 -16.92
N GLY A 536 -5.33 -5.11 -16.84
CA GLY A 536 -5.58 -4.02 -17.78
C GLY A 536 -4.60 -2.85 -17.66
N ASN A 537 -4.71 -1.91 -18.60
CA ASN A 537 -3.83 -0.75 -18.71
C ASN A 537 -3.65 0.02 -17.39
N LEU A 538 -2.52 0.71 -17.20
CA LEU A 538 -2.25 1.63 -16.09
C LEU A 538 -2.30 1.03 -14.66
N CYS A 539 -2.46 -0.29 -14.48
CA CYS A 539 -2.53 -0.87 -13.14
C CYS A 539 -1.19 -0.75 -12.38
N VAL A 540 -1.24 -0.47 -11.08
CA VAL A 540 -0.06 -0.33 -10.22
C VAL A 540 -0.14 -1.28 -9.02
N LEU A 541 0.75 -2.26 -8.98
CA LEU A 541 0.82 -3.28 -7.93
C LEU A 541 2.02 -3.01 -7.00
N MET A 542 1.76 -2.91 -5.71
CA MET A 542 2.75 -2.56 -4.68
C MET A 542 3.45 -3.78 -4.03
N SER A 543 4.54 -3.53 -3.31
CA SER A 543 5.37 -4.59 -2.74
C SER A 543 4.60 -5.61 -1.91
N GLY A 544 4.92 -6.87 -2.15
CA GLY A 544 4.29 -8.02 -1.48
C GLY A 544 2.83 -8.29 -1.86
N SER A 545 2.19 -7.48 -2.73
CA SER A 545 0.83 -7.78 -3.19
C SER A 545 0.79 -9.06 -4.02
N ILE A 546 -0.26 -9.87 -3.84
CA ILE A 546 -0.42 -11.17 -4.51
C ILE A 546 -1.72 -11.16 -5.33
N VAL A 547 -1.59 -11.54 -6.60
CA VAL A 547 -2.73 -11.79 -7.50
C VAL A 547 -2.80 -13.28 -7.80
N MET A 548 -3.91 -13.90 -7.39
CA MET A 548 -4.16 -15.33 -7.57
C MET A 548 -4.60 -15.69 -9.01
N ALA A 549 -4.75 -16.99 -9.27
CA ALA A 549 -5.18 -17.48 -10.58
C ALA A 549 -6.62 -17.04 -10.92
N GLY A 550 -6.93 -16.86 -12.21
CA GLY A 550 -8.28 -16.56 -12.69
C GLY A 550 -8.71 -15.09 -12.57
N CYS A 551 -7.93 -14.24 -11.91
CA CYS A 551 -8.32 -12.86 -11.62
C CYS A 551 -8.29 -11.95 -12.85
N LYS A 552 -9.12 -10.90 -12.82
CA LYS A 552 -9.13 -9.83 -13.83
C LYS A 552 -9.07 -8.46 -13.17
N LEU A 553 -8.05 -7.67 -13.50
CA LEU A 553 -8.01 -6.23 -13.20
C LEU A 553 -8.41 -5.51 -14.47
N MET A 554 -9.49 -4.73 -14.46
CA MET A 554 -10.07 -4.12 -15.66
C MET A 554 -9.30 -2.88 -16.16
N GLY A 555 -8.44 -2.28 -15.34
CA GLY A 555 -7.59 -1.15 -15.72
C GLY A 555 -7.57 -0.04 -14.69
N ASN A 556 -6.46 0.69 -14.63
CA ASN A 556 -6.16 1.73 -13.63
C ASN A 556 -6.43 1.25 -12.19
N ASN A 557 -6.14 -0.03 -11.92
CA ASN A 557 -6.31 -0.64 -10.61
C ASN A 557 -5.04 -0.49 -9.79
N ARG A 558 -5.17 -0.06 -8.54
CA ARG A 558 -4.03 0.09 -7.63
C ARG A 558 -4.11 -0.89 -6.48
N LEU A 559 -3.15 -1.81 -6.38
CA LEU A 559 -3.03 -2.70 -5.23
C LEU A 559 -2.03 -2.11 -4.25
N TYR A 560 -2.46 -1.90 -3.01
CA TYR A 560 -1.61 -1.43 -1.91
C TYR A 560 -0.68 -2.55 -1.37
N PRO A 561 0.29 -2.28 -0.48
CA PRO A 561 1.26 -3.29 -0.03
C PRO A 561 0.57 -4.49 0.60
N MET A 562 1.12 -5.68 0.39
CA MET A 562 0.57 -6.93 0.94
C MET A 562 -0.92 -7.20 0.59
N THR A 563 -1.52 -6.49 -0.37
CA THR A 563 -2.91 -6.74 -0.82
C THR A 563 -3.02 -8.14 -1.44
N LEU A 564 -4.01 -8.93 -1.01
CA LEU A 564 -4.29 -10.25 -1.58
C LEU A 564 -5.58 -10.23 -2.40
N ILE A 565 -5.44 -10.25 -3.73
CA ILE A 565 -6.57 -10.49 -4.65
C ILE A 565 -6.91 -11.98 -4.66
N MET A 566 -8.15 -12.32 -4.34
CA MET A 566 -8.62 -13.69 -4.21
C MET A 566 -8.91 -14.32 -5.57
N LYS A 567 -8.87 -15.65 -5.61
CA LYS A 567 -8.98 -16.43 -6.84
C LYS A 567 -10.28 -16.15 -7.60
N ASN A 568 -10.16 -15.81 -8.89
CA ASN A 568 -11.23 -15.42 -9.81
C ASN A 568 -11.88 -14.03 -9.55
N ASP A 569 -11.33 -13.21 -8.65
CA ASP A 569 -11.84 -11.84 -8.43
C ASP A 569 -11.78 -11.00 -9.71
N GLN A 570 -12.74 -10.08 -9.87
CA GLN A 570 -12.80 -9.14 -11.00
C GLN A 570 -12.91 -7.71 -10.46
N LEU A 571 -11.85 -6.93 -10.65
CA LEU A 571 -11.69 -5.58 -10.11
C LEU A 571 -12.11 -4.56 -11.19
N SER A 572 -13.14 -3.77 -10.87
CA SER A 572 -13.69 -2.73 -11.76
C SER A 572 -12.67 -1.63 -12.07
N LEU A 573 -12.83 -0.95 -13.20
CA LEU A 573 -11.94 0.12 -13.67
C LEU A 573 -11.78 1.24 -12.62
N ASN A 574 -10.59 1.83 -12.51
CA ASN A 574 -10.27 2.97 -11.63
C ASN A 574 -10.42 2.71 -10.11
N THR A 575 -10.34 1.47 -9.64
CA THR A 575 -10.47 1.14 -8.20
C THR A 575 -9.14 0.76 -7.55
N HIS A 576 -8.90 1.28 -6.33
CA HIS A 576 -7.76 0.87 -5.49
C HIS A 576 -8.20 -0.18 -4.46
N TRP A 577 -7.28 -1.04 -4.03
CA TRP A 577 -7.56 -2.19 -3.16
C TRP A 577 -6.47 -2.37 -2.11
N LYS A 578 -6.87 -2.69 -0.87
CA LYS A 578 -5.98 -2.93 0.29
C LYS A 578 -6.40 -4.18 1.07
N GLY A 579 -5.55 -4.70 1.94
CA GLY A 579 -5.91 -5.76 2.88
C GLY A 579 -5.86 -7.20 2.36
N ILE A 580 -6.11 -8.13 3.29
CA ILE A 580 -6.01 -9.59 3.11
C ILE A 580 -7.24 -10.24 3.77
N PRO A 581 -8.26 -10.72 3.02
CA PRO A 581 -8.44 -10.55 1.58
C PRO A 581 -8.65 -9.07 1.21
N ALA A 582 -8.46 -8.75 -0.07
CA ALA A 582 -8.56 -7.38 -0.56
C ALA A 582 -9.97 -6.78 -0.44
N GLN A 583 -10.00 -5.49 -0.11
CA GLN A 583 -11.20 -4.66 -0.01
C GLN A 583 -11.00 -3.40 -0.84
N SER A 584 -12.05 -2.95 -1.53
CA SER A 584 -12.01 -1.72 -2.31
C SER A 584 -11.81 -0.52 -1.40
N CYS A 585 -10.87 0.34 -1.75
CA CYS A 585 -10.68 1.64 -1.11
C CYS A 585 -11.60 2.67 -1.80
N ILE A 586 -12.15 3.61 -1.04
CA ILE A 586 -12.74 4.83 -1.62
C ILE A 586 -11.57 5.69 -2.14
N VAL A 587 -11.57 5.96 -3.44
CA VAL A 587 -10.49 6.69 -4.12
C VAL A 587 -10.96 8.08 -4.50
N LYS A 588 -10.58 9.10 -3.72
CA LYS A 588 -10.70 10.49 -4.17
C LYS A 588 -9.79 10.69 -5.39
N PRO A 589 -10.32 11.10 -6.56
CA PRO A 589 -9.58 11.09 -7.81
C PRO A 589 -8.44 12.12 -7.82
N ARG A 590 -7.25 11.70 -8.25
CA ARG A 590 -6.07 12.57 -8.38
C ARG A 590 -6.22 13.52 -9.58
N LEU A 591 -6.67 14.75 -9.33
CA LEU A 591 -6.64 15.85 -10.30
C LEU A 591 -5.19 16.19 -10.71
N SER A 592 -4.78 15.75 -11.90
CA SER A 592 -3.43 15.88 -12.50
C SER A 592 -2.78 17.26 -12.31
N ARG A 593 -1.47 17.28 -11.98
CA ARG A 593 -0.73 18.52 -11.71
C ARG A 593 -0.36 19.26 -13.00
N PRO A 594 -0.55 20.59 -13.09
CA PRO A 594 0.13 21.42 -14.08
C PRO A 594 1.63 21.48 -13.78
N THR A 595 2.46 21.54 -14.83
CA THR A 595 3.91 21.72 -14.73
C THR A 595 4.23 23.16 -14.32
N ILE A 596 5.05 23.36 -13.28
CA ILE A 596 5.55 24.68 -12.86
C ILE A 596 7.08 24.68 -12.88
N ILE A 597 7.66 25.76 -13.38
CA ILE A 597 9.11 25.96 -13.50
C ILE A 597 9.70 26.32 -12.11
N HIS A 598 10.92 25.87 -11.83
CA HIS A 598 11.65 26.21 -10.62
C HIS A 598 11.91 27.72 -10.48
N ASP A 599 11.58 28.29 -9.31
CA ASP A 599 12.54 28.99 -8.44
C ASP A 599 11.86 29.33 -7.06
N ASP A 600 12.45 30.22 -6.25
CA ASP A 600 11.92 30.80 -4.99
C ASP A 600 11.74 29.91 -3.73
N LEU A 601 12.25 28.67 -3.70
CA LEU A 601 12.32 27.84 -2.48
C LEU A 601 13.42 28.29 -1.48
N VAL A 602 13.34 29.51 -0.96
CA VAL A 602 14.27 30.09 0.04
C VAL A 602 13.53 30.70 1.26
N LYS A 603 12.19 30.69 1.29
CA LYS A 603 11.37 31.18 2.41
C LYS A 603 10.36 30.12 2.88
N TYR A 604 9.92 30.26 4.13
CA TYR A 604 9.04 29.35 4.86
C TYR A 604 9.63 27.96 5.20
N GLN A 605 10.50 27.98 6.21
CA GLN A 605 10.36 27.00 7.30
C GLN A 605 9.05 27.27 8.06
N GLN A 606 8.53 26.25 8.78
CA GLN A 606 7.29 26.23 9.59
C GLN A 606 5.98 25.95 8.83
N GLY A 607 5.09 25.17 9.47
CA GLY A 607 3.68 24.96 9.09
C GLY A 607 3.38 23.64 8.37
N TYR A 608 2.48 22.83 8.94
CA TYR A 608 1.70 21.84 8.20
C TYR A 608 0.49 22.55 7.57
N GLU A 609 0.02 22.10 6.40
CA GLU A 609 -1.33 21.51 6.25
C GLU A 609 -1.62 21.03 4.81
N THR A 610 -2.64 20.18 4.66
CA THR A 610 -3.00 19.54 3.39
C THR A 610 -3.86 20.44 2.50
N THR A 611 -3.21 21.20 1.63
CA THR A 611 -3.85 22.01 0.58
C THR A 611 -4.39 21.12 -0.56
N ASN A 612 -5.56 20.52 -0.32
CA ASN A 612 -6.37 19.81 -1.32
C ASN A 612 -6.67 20.73 -2.52
N LYS A 613 -6.88 20.22 -3.74
CA LYS A 613 -7.06 21.11 -4.92
C LYS A 613 -8.34 21.95 -4.83
N LEU A 614 -9.42 21.36 -4.31
CA LEU A 614 -10.66 22.08 -3.99
C LEU A 614 -10.48 23.05 -2.82
N PHE A 615 -9.58 22.75 -1.88
CA PHE A 615 -9.23 23.65 -0.77
C PHE A 615 -8.37 24.83 -1.27
N LEU A 616 -7.41 24.63 -2.17
CA LEU A 616 -6.66 25.71 -2.83
C LEU A 616 -7.55 26.60 -3.71
N TRP A 617 -8.59 26.01 -4.33
CA TRP A 617 -9.60 26.76 -5.05
C TRP A 617 -10.47 27.56 -4.08
N ASN A 618 -10.99 26.94 -3.01
CA ASN A 618 -11.72 27.64 -1.94
C ASN A 618 -10.88 28.70 -1.22
N GLU A 619 -9.57 28.50 -1.04
CA GLU A 619 -8.64 29.49 -0.44
C GLU A 619 -8.35 30.64 -1.41
N ARG A 620 -8.19 30.38 -2.71
CA ARG A 620 -8.09 31.45 -3.73
C ARG A 620 -9.37 32.25 -3.80
N ILE A 621 -10.50 31.56 -3.93
CA ILE A 621 -11.83 32.14 -3.91
C ILE A 621 -12.07 32.93 -2.60
N ALA A 622 -11.68 32.41 -1.44
CA ALA A 622 -11.73 33.12 -0.16
C ALA A 622 -10.77 34.32 -0.10
N SER A 623 -9.58 34.24 -0.70
CA SER A 623 -8.66 35.38 -0.81
C SER A 623 -9.21 36.50 -1.70
N ILE A 624 -10.02 36.16 -2.70
CA ILE A 624 -10.78 37.15 -3.49
C ILE A 624 -11.97 37.68 -2.68
N TYR A 625 -12.70 36.82 -1.97
CA TYR A 625 -13.80 37.20 -1.07
C TYR A 625 -13.36 38.04 0.14
N THR A 626 -12.11 37.95 0.57
CA THR A 626 -11.59 38.81 1.66
C THR A 626 -11.11 40.17 1.18
N ASN A 627 -10.90 40.37 -0.13
CA ASN A 627 -10.32 41.58 -0.71
C ASN A 627 -11.30 42.46 -1.53
N VAL A 628 -12.37 41.89 -2.12
CA VAL A 628 -13.39 42.69 -2.83
C VAL A 628 -14.56 42.98 -1.88
N ASN A 629 -14.90 44.25 -1.60
CA ASN A 629 -15.92 44.59 -0.59
C ASN A 629 -17.36 44.58 -1.14
N GLU A 630 -17.50 44.64 -2.47
CA GLU A 630 -18.75 44.80 -3.19
C GLU A 630 -19.60 43.52 -3.28
N LEU A 631 -18.98 42.34 -3.14
CA LEU A 631 -19.66 41.04 -3.17
C LEU A 631 -20.14 40.64 -1.77
N GLN A 632 -21.39 40.94 -1.43
CA GLN A 632 -21.93 40.64 -0.08
C GLN A 632 -22.46 39.21 0.06
N PHE A 633 -23.28 38.77 -0.90
CA PHE A 633 -23.86 37.43 -0.95
C PHE A 633 -23.13 36.58 -1.99
N MET A 634 -23.15 35.25 -1.81
CA MET A 634 -22.50 34.28 -2.71
C MET A 634 -23.50 33.32 -3.37
N ASN A 635 -24.69 33.17 -2.78
CA ASN A 635 -25.72 32.23 -3.21
C ASN A 635 -26.29 32.57 -4.60
N TYR A 636 -26.93 31.64 -5.27
CA TYR A 636 -27.48 31.81 -6.63
C TYR A 636 -28.73 32.71 -6.64
N GLY A 637 -29.46 32.73 -5.52
CA GLY A 637 -30.66 33.55 -5.33
C GLY A 637 -31.95 32.88 -5.82
N TYR A 638 -33.08 33.54 -5.59
CA TYR A 638 -34.42 33.06 -5.95
C TYR A 638 -35.24 34.21 -6.52
N ALA A 639 -35.84 34.03 -7.69
CA ALA A 639 -36.79 34.96 -8.29
C ALA A 639 -38.15 34.29 -8.51
N ASP A 640 -39.23 35.04 -8.34
CA ASP A 640 -40.55 34.58 -8.81
C ASP A 640 -40.57 34.56 -10.35
N ILE A 641 -41.41 33.71 -10.96
CA ILE A 641 -41.30 33.38 -12.41
C ILE A 641 -41.58 34.60 -13.31
N ASP A 642 -42.36 35.58 -12.84
CA ASP A 642 -42.69 36.81 -13.57
C ASP A 642 -42.00 38.07 -12.97
N GLU A 643 -41.03 37.90 -12.06
CA GLU A 643 -40.40 39.00 -11.31
C GLU A 643 -39.09 39.49 -11.94
N TYR A 644 -39.03 40.78 -12.30
CA TYR A 644 -37.80 41.43 -12.76
C TYR A 644 -37.50 42.71 -11.95
N ILE A 645 -36.37 42.71 -11.26
CA ILE A 645 -35.82 43.80 -10.45
C ILE A 645 -34.31 43.87 -10.76
N ASP A 646 -33.79 45.06 -11.03
CA ASP A 646 -32.37 45.27 -11.34
C ASP A 646 -31.55 45.23 -10.03
N ASP A 647 -30.99 44.05 -9.72
CA ASP A 647 -30.43 43.77 -8.38
C ASP A 647 -28.96 44.19 -8.23
N HIS A 648 -28.77 45.35 -7.59
CA HIS A 648 -27.49 45.87 -7.12
C HIS A 648 -27.32 45.75 -5.59
N THR A 649 -28.15 44.94 -4.93
CA THR A 649 -28.29 44.93 -3.45
C THR A 649 -28.41 43.54 -2.82
N GLY A 650 -28.27 42.46 -3.60
CA GLY A 650 -28.53 41.09 -3.13
C GLY A 650 -30.00 40.87 -2.75
N TYR A 651 -30.93 41.50 -3.46
CA TYR A 651 -32.37 41.25 -3.36
C TYR A 651 -32.70 39.78 -3.61
N TYR A 652 -32.25 39.22 -4.74
CA TYR A 652 -32.54 37.81 -5.08
C TYR A 652 -31.85 36.83 -4.14
N SER A 653 -30.68 37.20 -3.61
CA SER A 653 -30.00 36.43 -2.57
C SER A 653 -30.76 36.41 -1.24
N ARG A 654 -31.43 37.52 -0.88
CA ARG A 654 -32.30 37.60 0.31
C ARG A 654 -33.62 36.87 0.10
N LYS A 655 -34.25 36.97 -1.08
CA LYS A 655 -35.40 36.13 -1.48
C LYS A 655 -35.11 34.63 -1.27
N LEU A 656 -33.90 34.15 -1.54
CA LEU A 656 -33.55 32.75 -1.27
C LEU A 656 -33.56 32.43 0.24
N TYR A 657 -33.04 33.30 1.10
CA TYR A 657 -33.17 33.14 2.56
C TYR A 657 -34.64 33.22 3.01
N GLU A 658 -35.43 34.16 2.49
CA GLU A 658 -36.88 34.25 2.77
C GLU A 658 -37.61 32.94 2.43
N GLN A 659 -37.26 32.30 1.31
CA GLN A 659 -37.76 30.97 0.97
C GLN A 659 -37.28 29.92 1.97
N VAL A 660 -35.96 29.81 2.23
CA VAL A 660 -35.41 28.79 3.15
C VAL A 660 -35.98 28.88 4.56
N LEU A 661 -36.24 30.10 5.06
CA LEU A 661 -36.86 30.36 6.35
C LEU A 661 -38.40 30.26 6.33
N ALA A 662 -39.04 30.15 5.16
CA ALA A 662 -40.50 30.08 5.08
C ALA A 662 -41.05 28.90 5.90
N ASN A 663 -42.13 29.16 6.63
CA ASN A 663 -42.80 28.29 7.60
C ASN A 663 -42.06 28.04 8.93
N VAL A 664 -40.87 28.62 9.17
CA VAL A 664 -40.14 28.50 10.45
C VAL A 664 -39.73 29.87 11.01
N THR A 665 -40.03 30.11 12.28
CA THR A 665 -39.79 31.41 12.95
C THR A 665 -38.47 31.41 13.72
N LEU A 666 -37.52 32.26 13.33
CA LEU A 666 -36.23 32.40 14.04
C LEU A 666 -36.31 33.19 15.37
N THR A 667 -37.42 33.84 15.68
CA THR A 667 -37.59 34.72 16.86
C THR A 667 -37.29 33.98 18.16
N ASP A 668 -36.40 34.57 18.98
CA ASP A 668 -35.91 34.03 20.25
C ASP A 668 -35.33 32.59 20.19
N GLN A 669 -34.94 32.12 19.00
CA GLN A 669 -34.28 30.82 18.80
C GLN A 669 -32.74 30.93 18.87
N ASN A 670 -32.07 29.85 19.24
CA ASN A 670 -30.64 29.63 18.98
C ASN A 670 -30.45 29.08 17.57
N VAL A 671 -29.85 29.89 16.69
CA VAL A 671 -29.65 29.57 15.28
C VAL A 671 -28.16 29.41 14.97
N ILE A 672 -27.79 28.42 14.15
CA ILE A 672 -26.47 28.36 13.51
C ILE A 672 -26.60 28.29 11.98
N GLU A 673 -25.65 28.84 11.25
CA GLU A 673 -25.57 28.76 9.78
C GLU A 673 -24.30 28.02 9.36
N ILE A 674 -24.45 26.95 8.59
CA ILE A 674 -23.36 26.10 8.10
C ILE A 674 -22.79 26.70 6.82
N ASN A 675 -21.47 26.85 6.75
CA ASN A 675 -20.75 27.59 5.70
C ASN A 675 -21.38 28.98 5.45
N CYS A 676 -21.47 29.79 6.50
CA CYS A 676 -22.02 31.15 6.41
C CYS A 676 -21.27 32.07 5.41
N GLY A 677 -20.09 31.65 4.94
CA GLY A 677 -19.29 32.37 3.97
C GLY A 677 -19.05 33.80 4.44
N ARG A 678 -19.33 34.77 3.56
CA ARG A 678 -19.20 36.21 3.85
C ARG A 678 -20.23 36.78 4.84
N GLY A 679 -21.06 35.97 5.50
CA GLY A 679 -21.87 36.39 6.66
C GLY A 679 -23.02 37.37 6.39
N ALA A 680 -23.21 37.84 5.15
CA ALA A 680 -24.31 38.73 4.79
C ALA A 680 -25.70 38.07 4.99
N GLY A 681 -25.78 36.75 4.80
CA GLY A 681 -26.95 35.93 5.13
C GLY A 681 -27.29 35.99 6.62
N ALA A 682 -26.38 35.52 7.47
CA ALA A 682 -26.47 35.65 8.92
C ALA A 682 -26.82 37.07 9.40
N ALA A 683 -26.13 38.08 8.87
CA ALA A 683 -26.36 39.48 9.21
C ALA A 683 -27.77 39.97 8.80
N TRP A 684 -28.26 39.59 7.61
CA TRP A 684 -29.63 39.88 7.19
C TRP A 684 -30.66 39.12 8.04
N CYS A 685 -30.39 37.86 8.40
CA CYS A 685 -31.26 37.06 9.25
C CYS A 685 -31.45 37.72 10.63
N VAL A 686 -30.37 38.19 11.27
CA VAL A 686 -30.41 38.85 12.59
C VAL A 686 -31.05 40.24 12.55
N HIS A 687 -30.99 40.95 11.41
CA HIS A 687 -31.72 42.22 11.24
C HIS A 687 -33.22 42.00 10.96
N SER A 688 -33.57 40.95 10.22
CA SER A 688 -34.95 40.69 9.76
C SER A 688 -35.77 39.85 10.73
N HIS A 689 -35.09 39.05 11.58
CA HIS A 689 -35.70 38.20 12.58
C HIS A 689 -34.98 38.34 13.92
N ALA A 690 -35.73 38.54 15.00
CA ALA A 690 -35.18 38.78 16.33
C ALA A 690 -34.78 37.46 17.04
N SER A 691 -33.82 36.71 16.49
CA SER A 691 -33.31 35.48 17.11
C SER A 691 -32.59 35.75 18.44
N HIS A 692 -32.52 34.74 19.31
CA HIS A 692 -31.82 34.87 20.59
C HIS A 692 -30.31 34.94 20.37
N SER A 693 -29.78 34.02 19.56
CA SER A 693 -28.41 34.01 19.07
C SER A 693 -28.37 33.52 17.62
N TYR A 694 -27.36 33.97 16.87
CA TYR A 694 -27.07 33.47 15.52
C TYR A 694 -25.56 33.26 15.39
N ILE A 695 -25.14 32.05 15.01
CA ILE A 695 -23.71 31.69 14.90
C ILE A 695 -23.41 31.26 13.47
N GLY A 696 -22.68 32.09 12.72
CA GLY A 696 -22.13 31.71 11.43
C GLY A 696 -20.94 30.78 11.59
N ILE A 697 -20.90 29.68 10.85
CA ILE A 697 -19.85 28.68 10.90
C ILE A 697 -19.21 28.55 9.52
N ASP A 698 -17.89 28.52 9.46
CA ASP A 698 -17.14 28.29 8.23
C ASP A 698 -15.84 27.53 8.55
N PRO A 699 -15.36 26.61 7.70
CA PRO A 699 -14.09 25.93 7.91
C PRO A 699 -12.86 26.85 7.71
N SER A 700 -12.98 28.01 7.05
CA SER A 700 -11.86 28.93 6.83
C SER A 700 -11.74 29.99 7.93
N GLN A 701 -10.57 30.03 8.57
CA GLN A 701 -10.23 31.04 9.57
C GLN A 701 -10.28 32.46 9.00
N ASP A 702 -9.92 32.67 7.73
CA ASP A 702 -9.91 34.01 7.13
C ASP A 702 -11.29 34.51 6.69
N VAL A 703 -12.20 33.60 6.36
CA VAL A 703 -13.63 33.92 6.18
C VAL A 703 -14.25 34.34 7.51
N ILE A 704 -13.99 33.60 8.59
CA ILE A 704 -14.43 33.99 9.94
C ILE A 704 -13.79 35.32 10.39
N ASN A 705 -12.49 35.53 10.13
CA ASN A 705 -11.81 36.81 10.40
C ASN A 705 -12.47 37.98 9.63
N LEU A 706 -12.89 37.78 8.38
CA LEU A 706 -13.61 38.77 7.59
C LEU A 706 -14.99 39.09 8.19
N CYS A 707 -15.77 38.07 8.52
CA CYS A 707 -17.12 38.24 9.07
C CYS A 707 -17.09 38.93 10.43
N GLN A 708 -16.12 38.61 11.30
CA GLN A 708 -15.90 39.34 12.55
C GLN A 708 -15.51 40.81 12.30
N ARG A 709 -14.69 41.13 11.27
CA ARG A 709 -14.41 42.53 10.89
C ARG A 709 -15.65 43.27 10.37
N LEU A 710 -16.47 42.62 9.54
CA LEU A 710 -17.62 43.26 8.88
C LEU A 710 -18.83 43.44 9.81
N TYR A 711 -19.05 42.54 10.77
CA TYR A 711 -20.31 42.47 11.52
C TYR A 711 -20.18 42.45 13.05
N SER A 712 -18.98 42.70 13.61
CA SER A 712 -18.75 42.75 15.08
C SER A 712 -19.62 43.76 15.85
N THR A 713 -20.30 44.67 15.16
CA THR A 713 -21.27 45.62 15.73
C THR A 713 -22.68 45.04 15.92
N ILE A 714 -22.97 43.82 15.42
CA ILE A 714 -24.29 43.18 15.51
C ILE A 714 -24.35 42.33 16.80
N PRO A 715 -25.09 42.74 17.85
CA PRO A 715 -24.90 42.23 19.22
C PRO A 715 -25.47 40.81 19.49
N ARG A 716 -26.02 40.12 18.47
CA ARG A 716 -26.52 38.73 18.57
C ARG A 716 -25.87 37.78 17.55
N LEU A 717 -24.95 38.29 16.74
CA LEU A 717 -24.28 37.54 15.68
C LEU A 717 -22.84 37.25 16.08
N SER A 718 -22.44 35.98 16.01
CA SER A 718 -21.05 35.56 16.20
C SER A 718 -20.62 34.63 15.07
N PHE A 719 -19.31 34.40 14.97
CA PHE A 719 -18.69 33.64 13.88
C PHE A 719 -17.61 32.71 14.45
N VAL A 720 -17.69 31.41 14.14
CA VAL A 720 -16.86 30.34 14.71
C VAL A 720 -16.25 29.47 13.61
N VAL A 721 -14.95 29.17 13.71
CA VAL A 721 -14.30 28.19 12.81
C VAL A 721 -14.69 26.78 13.22
N ALA A 722 -15.39 26.04 12.35
CA ALA A 722 -15.65 24.62 12.54
C ALA A 722 -15.96 23.92 11.21
N ASN A 723 -15.86 22.58 11.21
CA ASN A 723 -16.20 21.75 10.06
C ASN A 723 -17.37 20.81 10.41
N ALA A 724 -18.54 21.10 9.82
CA ALA A 724 -19.79 20.40 10.10
C ALA A 724 -19.81 18.91 9.68
N THR A 725 -18.84 18.44 8.89
CA THR A 725 -18.67 17.01 8.56
C THR A 725 -17.78 16.25 9.55
N LYS A 726 -17.14 16.96 10.50
CA LYS A 726 -16.27 16.38 11.53
C LYS A 726 -16.89 16.48 12.92
N HIS A 727 -17.04 17.71 13.41
CA HIS A 727 -17.58 17.99 14.74
C HIS A 727 -18.00 19.47 14.84
N LEU A 728 -19.22 19.72 15.32
CA LEU A 728 -19.74 21.05 15.64
C LEU A 728 -19.45 21.39 17.12
N PRO A 729 -18.84 22.54 17.45
CA PRO A 729 -18.37 22.89 18.79
C PRO A 729 -19.49 23.39 19.71
N PHE A 730 -20.63 22.70 19.72
CA PHE A 730 -21.77 22.97 20.58
C PHE A 730 -22.16 21.72 21.39
N GLU A 731 -22.74 21.96 22.56
CA GLU A 731 -23.28 20.90 23.41
C GLU A 731 -24.43 20.17 22.73
N ASN A 732 -24.70 18.93 23.15
CA ASN A 732 -25.82 18.16 22.64
C ASN A 732 -27.14 18.88 22.99
N GLU A 733 -28.08 18.93 22.04
CA GLU A 733 -29.40 19.53 22.23
C GLU A 733 -29.38 21.01 22.71
N SER A 734 -28.43 21.79 22.19
CA SER A 734 -28.23 23.20 22.52
C SER A 734 -28.82 24.19 21.49
N ILE A 735 -29.03 23.73 20.25
CA ILE A 735 -29.44 24.53 19.08
C ILE A 735 -30.91 24.26 18.74
N ASP A 736 -31.66 25.30 18.36
CA ASP A 736 -33.06 25.18 17.94
C ASP A 736 -33.16 25.01 16.41
N ILE A 737 -32.36 25.77 15.65
CA ILE A 737 -32.43 25.82 14.19
C ILE A 737 -31.02 25.81 13.57
N ILE A 738 -30.85 25.02 12.51
CA ILE A 738 -29.66 25.00 11.64
C ILE A 738 -30.07 25.47 10.25
N VAL A 739 -29.40 26.48 9.71
CA VAL A 739 -29.52 26.93 8.31
C VAL A 739 -28.35 26.36 7.51
N CYS A 740 -28.62 25.80 6.34
CA CYS A 740 -27.61 25.17 5.48
C CYS A 740 -27.95 25.41 4.01
N ILE A 741 -27.27 26.37 3.38
CA ILE A 741 -27.52 26.78 1.98
C ILE A 741 -26.25 26.55 1.15
N GLU A 742 -26.38 25.99 -0.05
CA GLU A 742 -25.29 25.82 -1.04
C GLU A 742 -23.99 25.25 -0.42
N THR A 743 -24.11 24.11 0.26
CA THR A 743 -23.11 23.64 1.24
C THR A 743 -22.78 22.17 1.09
N THR A 744 -23.80 21.33 0.95
CA THR A 744 -23.67 19.87 0.90
C THR A 744 -23.25 19.37 -0.49
N HIS A 745 -23.46 20.14 -1.55
CA HIS A 745 -22.87 19.85 -2.87
C HIS A 745 -21.33 19.89 -2.85
N ALA A 746 -20.73 20.62 -1.90
CA ALA A 746 -19.29 20.72 -1.71
C ALA A 746 -18.72 19.63 -0.76
N PHE A 747 -19.54 18.68 -0.32
CA PHE A 747 -19.08 17.54 0.50
C PHE A 747 -18.59 16.41 -0.40
N ASP A 748 -17.28 16.16 -0.43
CA ASP A 748 -16.60 15.21 -1.31
C ASP A 748 -17.20 13.77 -1.39
N GLU A 749 -17.96 13.31 -0.38
CA GLU A 749 -18.37 11.90 -0.22
C GLU A 749 -19.77 11.77 0.42
N PRO A 750 -20.58 10.76 0.07
CA PRO A 750 -21.85 10.46 0.74
C PRO A 750 -21.75 10.29 2.26
N VAL A 751 -20.63 9.73 2.74
CA VAL A 751 -20.36 9.54 4.18
C VAL A 751 -20.30 10.88 4.92
N ALA A 752 -19.80 11.95 4.28
CA ALA A 752 -19.72 13.28 4.88
C ALA A 752 -21.11 13.91 5.06
N ILE A 753 -22.06 13.61 4.16
CA ILE A 753 -23.48 14.00 4.30
C ILE A 753 -24.11 13.27 5.51
N THR A 754 -23.84 11.98 5.68
CA THR A 754 -24.31 11.23 6.86
C THR A 754 -23.66 11.70 8.16
N GLN A 755 -22.36 12.03 8.16
CA GLN A 755 -21.66 12.61 9.32
C GLN A 755 -22.25 13.97 9.70
N PHE A 756 -22.51 14.84 8.71
CA PHE A 756 -23.22 16.09 8.89
C PHE A 756 -24.61 15.89 9.49
N ALA A 757 -25.42 14.97 8.93
CA ALA A 757 -26.75 14.67 9.45
C ALA A 757 -26.72 14.14 10.91
N ASN A 758 -25.68 13.39 11.28
CA ASN A 758 -25.50 12.92 12.66
C ASN A 758 -25.10 14.05 13.62
N GLU A 759 -24.23 14.97 13.22
CA GLU A 759 -23.88 16.16 14.03
C GLU A 759 -25.06 17.13 14.17
N VAL A 760 -25.85 17.31 13.10
CA VAL A 760 -27.15 18.02 13.13
C VAL A 760 -28.07 17.41 14.17
N VAL A 761 -28.28 16.07 14.14
CA VAL A 761 -29.11 15.36 15.12
C VAL A 761 -28.56 15.48 16.55
N ARG A 762 -27.23 15.57 16.72
CA ARG A 762 -26.60 15.73 18.03
C ARG A 762 -26.84 17.12 18.63
N VAL A 763 -26.63 18.20 17.88
CA VAL A 763 -26.70 19.57 18.42
C VAL A 763 -28.12 20.14 18.44
N LEU A 764 -29.01 19.70 17.55
CA LEU A 764 -30.43 20.11 17.57
C LEU A 764 -31.14 19.60 18.82
N ARG A 765 -32.04 20.42 19.37
CA ARG A 765 -33.05 20.02 20.35
C ARG A 765 -34.10 19.08 19.73
N PRO A 766 -34.81 18.26 20.52
CA PRO A 766 -36.02 17.58 20.04
C PRO A 766 -37.02 18.61 19.47
N ASN A 767 -37.63 18.32 18.32
CA ASN A 767 -38.40 19.28 17.49
C ASN A 767 -37.60 20.46 16.91
N GLY A 768 -36.27 20.51 17.05
CA GLY A 768 -35.42 21.46 16.34
C GLY A 768 -35.36 21.19 14.84
N TYR A 769 -34.98 22.22 14.07
CA TYR A 769 -35.11 22.24 12.61
C TYR A 769 -33.76 22.34 11.87
N LEU A 770 -33.59 21.58 10.79
CA LEU A 770 -32.58 21.84 9.75
C LEU A 770 -33.30 22.39 8.50
N LEU A 771 -32.96 23.62 8.14
CA LEU A 771 -33.44 24.33 6.96
C LEU A 771 -32.37 24.23 5.88
N TRP A 772 -32.57 23.32 4.93
CA TRP A 772 -31.56 22.92 3.95
C TRP A 772 -31.95 23.35 2.54
N CYS A 773 -31.00 23.86 1.76
CA CYS A 773 -31.25 24.32 0.40
C CYS A 773 -30.03 24.16 -0.50
N ASP A 774 -30.11 23.26 -1.49
CA ASP A 774 -28.96 22.89 -2.31
C ASP A 774 -29.37 22.24 -3.65
N PHE A 775 -28.40 22.03 -4.54
CA PHE A 775 -28.61 21.29 -5.79
C PHE A 775 -28.12 19.83 -5.71
N CYS A 776 -28.92 18.92 -6.27
CA CYS A 776 -28.64 17.49 -6.35
C CYS A 776 -28.50 17.03 -7.80
N TYR A 777 -27.46 16.26 -8.13
CA TYR A 777 -27.31 15.62 -9.43
C TYR A 777 -28.16 14.35 -9.56
N THR A 778 -28.85 14.17 -10.68
CA THR A 778 -29.75 13.03 -10.94
C THR A 778 -29.01 11.85 -11.57
N ASN A 779 -27.91 11.41 -10.94
CA ASN A 779 -26.96 10.44 -11.50
C ASN A 779 -27.32 8.96 -11.26
N GLY A 780 -28.61 8.60 -11.39
CA GLY A 780 -29.06 7.20 -11.46
C GLY A 780 -28.88 6.35 -10.19
N SER A 781 -28.52 6.94 -9.05
CA SER A 781 -28.53 6.28 -7.74
C SER A 781 -29.93 6.32 -7.12
N ASP A 782 -30.39 5.21 -6.53
CA ASP A 782 -31.70 5.09 -5.84
C ASP A 782 -31.78 5.89 -4.51
N THR A 783 -30.89 6.85 -4.29
CA THR A 783 -30.79 7.66 -3.06
C THR A 783 -30.13 8.99 -3.41
N SER A 784 -30.67 10.09 -2.89
CA SER A 784 -30.17 11.46 -3.12
C SER A 784 -29.68 12.14 -1.83
N THR A 785 -29.10 13.34 -1.95
CA THR A 785 -28.55 14.11 -0.82
C THR A 785 -29.54 14.30 0.33
N TYR A 786 -30.79 14.66 0.06
CA TYR A 786 -31.79 14.86 1.11
C TYR A 786 -32.28 13.54 1.72
N ASP A 787 -32.20 12.42 0.99
CA ASP A 787 -32.51 11.09 1.54
C ASP A 787 -31.39 10.61 2.48
N LEU A 788 -30.13 10.95 2.19
CA LEU A 788 -28.99 10.71 3.09
C LEU A 788 -29.01 11.59 4.35
N ILE A 789 -29.68 12.76 4.29
CA ILE A 789 -29.93 13.62 5.46
C ILE A 789 -31.14 13.11 6.26
N ALA A 790 -32.14 12.49 5.63
CA ALA A 790 -33.31 11.88 6.26
C ALA A 790 -32.97 10.55 6.99
N ASN A 791 -32.09 10.63 7.99
CA ASN A 791 -31.60 9.51 8.78
C ASN A 791 -32.57 9.09 9.91
N ASP A 792 -32.11 8.19 10.79
CA ASP A 792 -32.92 7.76 11.95
C ASP A 792 -33.28 8.88 12.93
N GLY A 793 -32.63 10.04 12.89
CA GLY A 793 -32.94 11.20 13.75
C GLY A 793 -33.72 12.35 13.10
N LEU A 794 -33.78 12.43 11.77
CA LEU A 794 -34.46 13.51 11.03
C LEU A 794 -35.65 12.99 10.21
N ILE A 795 -36.71 13.78 10.10
CA ILE A 795 -37.79 13.60 9.11
C ILE A 795 -37.87 14.81 8.20
N ILE A 796 -38.31 14.61 6.95
CA ILE A 796 -38.68 15.70 6.05
C ILE A 796 -40.11 16.15 6.40
N GLU A 797 -40.31 17.41 6.75
CA GLU A 797 -41.64 18.00 6.91
C GLU A 797 -42.11 18.71 5.63
N GLU A 798 -41.20 19.35 4.90
CA GLU A 798 -41.50 20.06 3.64
C GLU A 798 -40.36 19.87 2.63
N LYS A 799 -40.69 19.71 1.35
CA LYS A 799 -39.73 19.52 0.25
C LYS A 799 -40.27 20.16 -1.03
N ILE A 800 -39.58 21.17 -1.55
CA ILE A 800 -39.98 21.93 -2.75
C ILE A 800 -38.81 21.99 -3.73
N ASN A 801 -39.08 21.69 -5.00
CA ASN A 801 -38.12 21.91 -6.10
C ASN A 801 -38.20 23.37 -6.54
N ILE A 802 -37.09 24.10 -6.47
CA ILE A 802 -36.99 25.53 -6.79
C ILE A 802 -36.09 25.81 -8.00
N THR A 803 -35.68 24.77 -8.75
CA THR A 803 -34.72 24.88 -9.87
C THR A 803 -35.08 25.97 -10.87
N ARG A 804 -36.38 26.15 -11.20
CA ARG A 804 -36.84 27.18 -12.14
C ARG A 804 -36.67 28.60 -11.60
N ASN A 805 -36.92 28.81 -10.31
CA ASN A 805 -36.78 30.12 -9.65
C ASN A 805 -35.31 30.52 -9.49
N VAL A 806 -34.43 29.54 -9.25
CA VAL A 806 -32.97 29.76 -9.20
C VAL A 806 -32.40 30.05 -10.58
N LEU A 807 -32.81 29.29 -11.61
CA LEU A 807 -32.44 29.58 -13.01
C LEU A 807 -32.90 30.98 -13.44
N HIS A 808 -34.14 31.38 -13.12
CA HIS A 808 -34.63 32.73 -13.42
C HIS A 808 -33.83 33.82 -12.71
N ALA A 809 -33.49 33.62 -11.42
CA ALA A 809 -32.61 34.53 -10.70
C ALA A 809 -31.22 34.65 -11.33
N LEU A 810 -30.65 33.54 -11.81
CA LEU A 810 -29.34 33.52 -12.48
C LEU A 810 -29.38 34.21 -13.85
N ASP A 811 -30.45 34.06 -14.62
CA ASP A 811 -30.65 34.76 -15.91
C ASP A 811 -30.71 36.29 -15.71
N ILE A 812 -31.47 36.76 -14.71
CA ILE A 812 -31.59 38.18 -14.38
C ILE A 812 -30.24 38.76 -13.91
N GLN A 813 -29.56 38.06 -13.00
CA GLN A 813 -28.27 38.47 -12.45
C GLN A 813 -27.08 38.25 -13.40
N ASN A 814 -27.25 37.53 -14.52
CA ASN A 814 -26.15 37.15 -15.42
C ASN A 814 -25.29 38.34 -15.85
N LYS A 815 -25.95 39.47 -16.17
CA LYS A 815 -25.24 40.68 -16.59
C LYS A 815 -24.44 41.30 -15.43
N SER A 816 -25.06 41.59 -14.29
CA SER A 816 -24.37 42.24 -13.16
C SER A 816 -23.26 41.37 -12.58
N ARG A 817 -23.46 40.04 -12.52
CA ARG A 817 -22.42 39.07 -12.14
C ARG A 817 -21.28 39.00 -13.17
N THR A 818 -21.57 39.03 -14.48
CA THR A 818 -20.54 39.09 -15.52
C THR A 818 -19.75 40.41 -15.49
N ASP A 819 -20.43 41.55 -15.37
CA ASP A 819 -19.81 42.88 -15.25
C ASP A 819 -18.92 42.97 -13.99
N PHE A 820 -19.33 42.36 -12.88
CA PHE A 820 -18.52 42.21 -11.66
C PHE A 820 -17.27 41.35 -11.91
N ILE A 821 -17.43 40.15 -12.48
CA ILE A 821 -16.31 39.23 -12.75
C ILE A 821 -15.27 39.91 -13.67
N GLN A 822 -15.72 40.57 -14.75
CA GLN A 822 -14.83 41.27 -15.67
C GLN A 822 -14.10 42.47 -15.05
N ARG A 823 -14.67 43.10 -13.99
CA ARG A 823 -14.07 44.25 -13.31
C ARG A 823 -13.07 43.85 -12.21
N TYR A 824 -13.33 42.77 -11.47
CA TYR A 824 -12.61 42.46 -10.22
C TYR A 824 -11.82 41.15 -10.24
N ILE A 825 -12.05 40.25 -11.20
CA ILE A 825 -11.37 38.94 -11.30
C ILE A 825 -10.34 38.97 -12.44
N GLN A 826 -9.15 38.39 -12.21
CA GLN A 826 -8.09 38.35 -13.23
C GLN A 826 -8.52 37.51 -14.44
N PRO A 827 -8.17 37.87 -15.69
CA PRO A 827 -8.67 37.21 -16.90
C PRO A 827 -8.49 35.68 -16.93
N GLU A 828 -7.40 35.18 -16.35
CA GLU A 828 -7.09 33.75 -16.21
C GLU A 828 -7.97 32.98 -15.21
N GLU A 829 -8.70 33.68 -14.34
CA GLU A 829 -9.58 33.11 -13.31
C GLU A 829 -11.08 33.36 -13.59
N GLN A 830 -11.42 34.12 -14.65
CA GLN A 830 -12.80 34.54 -14.90
C GLN A 830 -13.77 33.38 -15.18
N GLU A 831 -13.38 32.35 -15.94
CA GLU A 831 -14.29 31.21 -16.21
C GLU A 831 -14.51 30.32 -14.97
N ASP A 832 -13.51 30.15 -14.11
CA ASP A 832 -13.68 29.45 -12.82
C ASP A 832 -14.69 30.19 -11.92
N PHE A 833 -14.65 31.53 -11.91
CA PHE A 833 -15.63 32.36 -11.21
C PHE A 833 -17.01 32.36 -11.85
N ARG A 834 -17.10 32.30 -13.19
CA ARG A 834 -18.39 32.16 -13.90
C ARG A 834 -19.03 30.81 -13.57
N LEU A 835 -18.23 29.74 -13.52
CA LEU A 835 -18.66 28.39 -13.14
C LEU A 835 -19.12 28.32 -11.68
N PHE A 836 -18.35 28.90 -10.75
CA PHE A 836 -18.78 29.03 -9.35
C PHE A 836 -20.12 29.75 -9.24
N ALA A 837 -20.26 30.90 -9.91
CA ALA A 837 -21.41 31.79 -9.80
C ALA A 837 -22.68 31.30 -10.54
N GLY A 838 -22.64 30.08 -11.12
CA GLY A 838 -23.78 29.41 -11.75
C GLY A 838 -24.28 30.06 -13.05
N LEU A 839 -23.44 30.81 -13.77
CA LEU A 839 -23.92 31.68 -14.85
C LEU A 839 -24.36 30.91 -16.11
N PRO A 840 -25.29 31.46 -16.91
CA PRO A 840 -25.67 30.92 -18.21
C PRO A 840 -24.48 30.55 -19.12
N GLY A 841 -24.56 29.36 -19.72
CA GLY A 841 -23.49 28.78 -20.53
C GLY A 841 -22.40 28.03 -19.74
N THR A 842 -22.49 27.95 -18.41
CA THR A 842 -21.60 27.13 -17.58
C THR A 842 -22.21 25.75 -17.29
N GLN A 843 -21.36 24.76 -16.97
CA GLN A 843 -21.81 23.38 -16.74
C GLN A 843 -22.89 23.27 -15.65
N VAL A 844 -22.76 24.02 -14.55
CA VAL A 844 -23.73 24.01 -13.44
C VAL A 844 -25.10 24.53 -13.89
N TYR A 845 -25.14 25.62 -14.66
CA TYR A 845 -26.37 26.13 -15.27
C TYR A 845 -26.97 25.14 -16.26
N GLU A 846 -26.16 24.57 -17.15
CA GLU A 846 -26.62 23.61 -18.17
C GLU A 846 -27.08 22.27 -17.58
N ASP A 847 -26.57 21.88 -16.41
CA ASP A 847 -27.07 20.70 -15.69
C ASP A 847 -28.45 20.96 -15.07
N MET A 848 -28.67 22.16 -14.50
CA MET A 848 -29.98 22.55 -13.97
C MET A 848 -31.02 22.77 -15.07
N SER A 849 -30.66 23.48 -16.15
CA SER A 849 -31.57 23.81 -17.26
C SER A 849 -32.02 22.57 -18.04
N GLN A 850 -31.13 21.59 -18.18
CA GLN A 850 -31.40 20.32 -18.86
C GLN A 850 -31.85 19.20 -17.90
N GLY A 851 -32.02 19.50 -16.61
CA GLY A 851 -32.59 18.59 -15.59
C GLY A 851 -31.66 17.46 -15.14
N ARG A 852 -30.36 17.52 -15.42
CA ARG A 852 -29.31 16.63 -14.87
C ARG A 852 -28.96 16.96 -13.42
N SER A 853 -29.27 18.17 -12.97
CA SER A 853 -29.32 18.53 -11.56
C SER A 853 -30.64 19.25 -11.25
N GLN A 854 -31.01 19.24 -9.97
CA GLN A 854 -32.24 19.84 -9.48
C GLN A 854 -31.96 20.56 -8.16
N TYR A 855 -32.44 21.79 -8.06
CA TYR A 855 -32.32 22.62 -6.87
C TYR A 855 -33.53 22.40 -5.95
N TRP A 856 -33.27 22.06 -4.69
CA TRP A 856 -34.27 21.71 -3.69
C TRP A 856 -34.16 22.58 -2.44
N ARG A 857 -35.31 22.95 -1.88
CA ARG A 857 -35.47 23.41 -0.49
C ARG A 857 -36.13 22.28 0.30
N VAL A 858 -35.57 21.94 1.47
CA VAL A 858 -36.10 20.89 2.36
C VAL A 858 -36.05 21.38 3.81
N ILE A 859 -37.17 21.22 4.51
CA ILE A 859 -37.26 21.42 5.96
C ILE A 859 -37.23 20.05 6.61
N PHE A 860 -36.25 19.84 7.49
CA PHE A 860 -36.15 18.65 8.32
C PHE A 860 -36.45 18.98 9.79
N ARG A 861 -37.22 18.14 10.49
CA ARG A 861 -37.42 18.20 11.95
C ARG A 861 -36.67 17.04 12.62
N LYS A 862 -36.02 17.30 13.76
CA LYS A 862 -35.48 16.26 14.65
C LYS A 862 -36.60 15.51 15.37
N LYS A 863 -36.63 14.18 15.20
CA LYS A 863 -37.60 13.26 15.81
C LYS A 863 -37.58 13.37 17.34
N THR A 864 -38.76 13.19 17.94
CA THR A 864 -38.98 13.07 19.38
C THR A 864 -39.10 11.62 19.81
N THR A 865 -38.98 11.36 21.11
CA THR A 865 -39.26 10.04 21.72
C THR A 865 -40.69 9.54 21.44
N THR A 866 -41.64 10.44 21.19
CA THR A 866 -43.00 10.12 20.74
C THR A 866 -43.06 9.67 19.28
N ASP A 867 -42.29 10.28 18.36
CA ASP A 867 -42.24 9.86 16.95
C ASP A 867 -41.69 8.42 16.82
N ILE A 868 -40.81 8.00 17.73
CA ILE A 868 -40.23 6.63 17.78
C ILE A 868 -41.29 5.56 18.16
N SER A 869 -42.40 5.94 18.78
CA SER A 869 -43.41 5.00 19.30
C SER A 869 -44.50 4.57 18.29
N VAL A 870 -44.36 4.97 17.02
CA VAL A 870 -45.36 4.78 15.94
C VAL A 870 -44.78 3.99 14.75
N ILE A 871 -43.61 3.36 14.92
CA ILE A 871 -42.91 2.49 13.95
C ILE A 871 -42.83 1.07 14.52
#